data_AF-A0A956Q7Z3-F1
#
_entry.id   AF-A0A956Q7Z3-F1
#
_cell.length_a   1.000
_cell.length_b   1.000
_cell.length_c   1.000
_cell.angle_alpha   90.00
_cell.angle_beta   90.00
_cell.angle_gamma   90.00
#
_symmetry.space_group_name_H-M   'P 1'
#
loop_
_entity.id
_entity.type
_entity.pdbx_description
1 polymer ?
#
loop_
_entity_poly.entity_id
_entity_poly.type
_entity_poly.pdbx_seq_one_letter_code
_entity_poly.pdbx_strand_id
1 'polypeptide(L)'
;MSEFRTTPLERGGVLVEWGDFHLQVGAYPETIKDTMARDPGVPQLYLLPDQLFDVPLGVSVAELEFPLYYNYYIRGQKLRFVCRRSQLRPVVQVLKEALFGPPRLDLESEYPQGARSFGFPDLPAEMYRYKLKDGKPVRLRDMAEPVLFNEQGQVEVDGVNIWAMGDNRFRLARDGVSHLVIFNPVEPPPVRPDAVNRYQPVDFGVTVLGAGHGFDAETLTSGFIVWLNGRGVLVDPPVHSTEWLRRNGIDARLIADIVLTHCHADHDSGTLQKILEEGRIRLHTTPTVMESFIRKYRAVTGLSADKFGRLFDFHPVMVGQPINIAGGQFLFRYNLHPIPTLGFVVRFQGRRFAYSCDTLYDPKTIREWADDGILSPSRKEDLLNFDWEADLILHEAGIPPIHTPLDVLAELPDVVKKRLYVTHVSPSSVPPETGLRVAPTGLENTIKLFVDPPDVSLAHQMLDVLVHTDLFRSLPIEKSLDFLRIARPKTFQAREQIIRKGDLGECFYVVQSGEAEVIRDGTVVKVLGRYDYFGEMAIVLDQPRYADVVARSRVEVIMIDRLDFLQFIANTEIPSLLRQVARNKMTDAWPVMSANRHFRPLTTFQKTQLLAILQTRQFAEGEALYRIGGLPLQLFLIADGEVLLRDEHKRKLKVGRGTLLGRIPEEGQMVTHRVEAVAASPSVRVFQASLKQLARFFQSNPGTFIRIQRAIRESPFGTTQ
;
A
#
# COMPACT_ATOMS: atom_id res chain seq x y z
N MET A 1 2.15 2.33 -44.56
CA MET A 1 3.49 2.91 -44.35
C MET A 1 4.01 2.30 -43.07
N SER A 2 5.22 1.75 -43.09
CA SER A 2 5.86 1.21 -41.89
C SER A 2 6.20 2.40 -40.99
N GLU A 3 5.50 2.55 -39.88
CA GLU A 3 5.74 3.60 -38.89
C GLU A 3 5.68 3.02 -37.48
N PHE A 4 6.29 3.69 -36.50
CA PHE A 4 6.24 3.27 -35.11
C PHE A 4 4.84 3.54 -34.57
N ARG A 5 4.17 2.51 -34.07
CA ARG A 5 2.91 2.64 -33.33
C ARG A 5 3.20 2.60 -31.84
N THR A 6 2.64 3.55 -31.10
CA THR A 6 2.66 3.55 -29.63
C THR A 6 1.27 3.35 -29.07
N THR A 7 1.13 2.42 -28.13
CA THR A 7 -0.13 2.11 -27.45
C THR A 7 0.08 2.13 -25.93
N PRO A 8 -0.52 3.08 -25.20
CA PRO A 8 -0.53 3.04 -23.73
C PRO A 8 -1.22 1.77 -23.23
N LEU A 9 -0.68 1.19 -22.17
CA LEU A 9 -1.28 0.05 -21.47
C LEU A 9 -2.16 0.55 -20.31
N GLU A 10 -3.22 -0.19 -19.99
CA GLU A 10 -4.21 0.20 -18.98
C GLU A 10 -3.60 0.24 -17.57
N ARG A 11 -2.80 -0.78 -17.24
CA ARG A 11 -2.09 -0.91 -15.97
C ARG A 11 -0.77 -0.12 -15.92
N GLY A 12 -0.43 0.56 -17.01
CA GLY A 12 0.74 1.42 -17.14
C GLY A 12 1.83 0.86 -18.05
N GLY A 13 2.68 1.76 -18.55
CA GLY A 13 3.67 1.43 -19.58
C GLY A 13 3.17 1.72 -20.99
N VAL A 14 4.07 1.58 -21.97
CA VAL A 14 3.79 1.89 -23.37
C VAL A 14 4.29 0.76 -24.25
N LEU A 15 3.41 0.21 -25.08
CA LEU A 15 3.78 -0.72 -26.12
C LEU A 15 4.23 0.05 -27.37
N VAL A 16 5.33 -0.39 -27.98
CA VAL A 16 5.93 0.20 -29.18
C VAL A 16 6.10 -0.89 -30.23
N GLU A 17 5.55 -0.66 -31.41
CA GLU A 17 5.43 -1.68 -32.45
C GLU A 17 5.91 -1.14 -33.80
N TRP A 18 6.64 -1.98 -34.56
CA TRP A 18 7.00 -1.73 -35.96
C TRP A 18 7.20 -3.07 -36.68
N GLY A 19 6.21 -3.49 -37.48
CA GLY A 19 6.27 -4.79 -38.16
C GLY A 19 6.42 -5.95 -37.17
N ASP A 20 7.58 -6.60 -37.18
CA ASP A 20 7.97 -7.69 -36.28
C ASP A 20 8.56 -7.22 -34.93
N PHE A 21 8.90 -5.93 -34.82
CA PHE A 21 9.45 -5.34 -33.61
C PHE A 21 8.34 -5.04 -32.60
N HIS A 22 8.45 -5.60 -31.40
CA HIS A 22 7.46 -5.48 -30.33
C HIS A 22 8.16 -5.27 -28.98
N LEU A 23 8.07 -4.05 -28.46
CA LEU A 23 8.78 -3.57 -27.27
C LEU A 23 7.78 -2.99 -26.26
N GLN A 24 7.94 -3.30 -24.98
CA GLN A 24 7.23 -2.58 -23.90
C GLN A 24 8.19 -1.68 -23.11
N VAL A 25 7.84 -0.40 -22.98
CA VAL A 25 8.56 0.58 -22.15
C VAL A 25 7.91 0.66 -20.78
N GLY A 26 8.66 0.30 -19.74
CA GLY A 26 8.18 0.16 -18.36
C GLY A 26 7.29 -1.05 -18.15
N ALA A 27 7.45 -1.70 -16.99
CA ALA A 27 6.69 -2.88 -16.60
C ALA A 27 6.11 -2.69 -15.19
N TYR A 28 4.87 -2.20 -15.12
CA TYR A 28 4.12 -2.16 -13.86
C TYR A 28 3.65 -3.58 -13.48
N PRO A 29 3.31 -3.84 -12.20
CA PRO A 29 2.68 -5.08 -11.79
C PRO A 29 1.48 -5.39 -12.68
N GLU A 30 1.29 -6.68 -13.00
CA GLU A 30 0.18 -7.19 -13.80
C GLU A 30 0.08 -6.69 -15.26
N THR A 31 0.99 -5.84 -15.76
CA THR A 31 0.92 -5.34 -17.16
C THR A 31 0.99 -6.41 -18.23
N ILE A 32 1.50 -7.60 -17.90
CA ILE A 32 1.43 -8.77 -18.77
C ILE A 32 -0.02 -9.04 -19.23
N LYS A 33 -1.01 -8.88 -18.33
CA LYS A 33 -2.44 -9.11 -18.59
C LYS A 33 -2.96 -8.25 -19.74
N ASP A 34 -2.48 -7.02 -19.87
CA ASP A 34 -2.87 -6.09 -20.94
C ASP A 34 -2.40 -6.54 -22.33
N THR A 35 -1.37 -7.40 -22.38
CA THR A 35 -0.72 -7.86 -23.62
C THR A 35 -1.02 -9.32 -23.95
N MET A 36 -1.43 -10.16 -22.99
CA MET A 36 -1.67 -11.59 -23.20
C MET A 36 -2.70 -11.89 -24.30
N ALA A 37 -3.78 -11.12 -24.36
CA ALA A 37 -4.85 -11.30 -25.33
C ALA A 37 -4.62 -10.58 -26.68
N ARG A 38 -3.48 -9.90 -26.85
CA ARG A 38 -3.15 -9.17 -28.08
C ARG A 38 -2.37 -10.06 -29.06
N ASP A 39 -2.28 -9.64 -30.30
CA ASP A 39 -1.36 -10.20 -31.31
C ASP A 39 -0.21 -9.20 -31.50
N PRO A 40 1.08 -9.58 -31.31
CA PRO A 40 1.64 -10.93 -31.13
C PRO A 40 1.69 -11.46 -29.68
N GLY A 41 1.03 -10.79 -28.73
CA GLY A 41 0.91 -11.22 -27.34
C GLY A 41 1.95 -10.61 -26.43
N VAL A 42 2.33 -11.31 -25.36
CA VAL A 42 3.31 -10.83 -24.38
C VAL A 42 4.66 -10.51 -25.04
N PRO A 43 5.20 -9.29 -24.88
CA PRO A 43 6.50 -8.90 -25.43
C PRO A 43 7.66 -9.79 -24.95
N GLN A 44 8.65 -9.97 -25.82
CA GLN A 44 9.95 -10.55 -25.46
C GLN A 44 10.98 -9.48 -25.04
N LEU A 45 10.77 -8.23 -25.47
CA LEU A 45 11.69 -7.12 -25.27
C LEU A 45 11.05 -6.05 -24.39
N TYR A 46 11.75 -5.67 -23.32
CA TYR A 46 11.34 -4.61 -22.40
C TYR A 46 12.40 -3.51 -22.36
N LEU A 47 12.00 -2.25 -22.28
CA LEU A 47 12.89 -1.10 -22.09
C LEU A 47 12.60 -0.48 -20.73
N LEU A 48 13.60 -0.48 -19.86
CA LEU A 48 13.45 0.05 -18.51
C LEU A 48 13.49 1.58 -18.50
N PRO A 49 12.53 2.25 -17.81
CA PRO A 49 12.57 3.69 -17.60
C PRO A 49 13.79 4.08 -16.75
N ASP A 50 14.08 5.39 -16.65
CA ASP A 50 15.24 5.87 -15.87
C ASP A 50 15.12 5.52 -14.39
N GLN A 51 13.89 5.55 -13.89
CA GLN A 51 13.54 5.27 -12.51
C GLN A 51 12.82 3.93 -12.44
N LEU A 52 13.28 3.03 -11.56
CA LEU A 52 12.69 1.68 -11.43
C LEU A 52 11.47 1.64 -10.51
N PHE A 53 11.08 2.77 -9.91
CA PHE A 53 9.99 2.87 -8.95
C PHE A 53 9.16 4.15 -9.15
N ASP A 54 7.85 3.96 -9.26
CA ASP A 54 6.86 5.01 -9.29
C ASP A 54 6.50 5.40 -7.86
N VAL A 55 7.04 6.54 -7.40
CA VAL A 55 6.80 7.03 -6.02
C VAL A 55 5.38 7.54 -5.80
N PRO A 56 4.75 8.27 -6.74
CA PRO A 56 3.33 8.60 -6.65
C PRO A 56 2.41 7.40 -6.42
N LEU A 57 2.59 6.31 -7.18
CA LEU A 57 1.77 5.10 -7.07
C LEU A 57 2.29 4.10 -6.03
N GLY A 58 3.55 4.19 -5.61
CA GLY A 58 4.14 3.27 -4.66
C GLY A 58 4.42 1.86 -5.21
N VAL A 59 4.64 1.73 -6.52
CA VAL A 59 4.84 0.45 -7.21
C VAL A 59 6.12 0.45 -8.06
N SER A 60 6.67 -0.76 -8.29
CA SER A 60 7.79 -0.97 -9.22
C SER A 60 7.35 -0.75 -10.66
N VAL A 61 8.24 -0.23 -11.50
CA VAL A 61 8.02 -0.10 -12.96
C VAL A 61 8.98 -0.98 -13.76
N ALA A 62 9.55 -1.98 -13.09
CA ALA A 62 10.43 -2.99 -13.64
C ALA A 62 10.04 -4.40 -13.17
N GLU A 63 8.74 -4.67 -13.01
CA GLU A 63 8.24 -6.02 -12.69
C GLU A 63 8.26 -6.92 -13.91
N LEU A 64 9.34 -7.69 -14.03
CA LEU A 64 9.57 -8.59 -15.17
C LEU A 64 9.29 -10.06 -14.84
N GLU A 65 8.86 -10.39 -13.62
CA GLU A 65 8.66 -11.76 -13.13
C GLU A 65 7.72 -12.59 -14.04
N PHE A 66 6.45 -12.17 -14.16
CA PHE A 66 5.48 -12.88 -14.98
C PHE A 66 5.80 -12.86 -16.47
N PRO A 67 6.24 -11.71 -17.07
CA PRO A 67 6.76 -11.71 -18.42
C PRO A 67 7.88 -12.72 -18.66
N LEU A 68 8.77 -12.89 -17.69
CA LEU A 68 9.89 -13.81 -17.77
C LEU A 68 9.40 -15.27 -17.69
N TYR A 69 8.50 -15.58 -16.76
CA TYR A 69 7.87 -16.91 -16.69
C TYR A 69 7.15 -17.27 -18.00
N TYR A 70 6.35 -16.35 -18.54
CA TYR A 70 5.61 -16.56 -19.79
C TYR A 70 6.55 -16.84 -20.96
N ASN A 71 7.55 -15.98 -21.18
CA ASN A 71 8.48 -16.16 -22.29
C ASN A 71 9.27 -17.47 -22.17
N TYR A 72 9.74 -17.82 -20.96
CA TYR A 72 10.60 -19.00 -20.78
C TYR A 72 9.85 -20.35 -20.79
N TYR A 73 8.71 -20.44 -20.10
CA TYR A 73 7.96 -21.70 -19.97
C TYR A 73 6.92 -21.89 -21.07
N ILE A 74 6.27 -20.83 -21.55
CA ILE A 74 5.21 -20.92 -22.57
C ILE A 74 5.80 -20.74 -23.98
N ARG A 75 6.65 -19.72 -24.21
CA ARG A 75 7.23 -19.46 -25.54
C ARG A 75 8.56 -20.16 -25.80
N GLY A 76 9.21 -20.71 -24.77
CA GLY A 76 10.55 -21.30 -24.90
C GLY A 76 11.64 -20.29 -25.29
N GLN A 77 11.42 -19.00 -25.02
CA GLN A 77 12.29 -17.89 -25.40
C GLN A 77 12.83 -17.15 -24.17
N LYS A 78 13.96 -16.46 -24.33
CA LYS A 78 14.47 -15.58 -23.27
C LYS A 78 13.78 -14.23 -23.33
N LEU A 79 13.47 -13.68 -22.16
CA LEU A 79 13.10 -12.28 -22.05
C LEU A 79 14.36 -11.42 -22.16
N ARG A 80 14.33 -10.42 -23.03
CA ARG A 80 15.38 -9.39 -23.16
C ARG A 80 14.92 -8.11 -22.49
N PHE A 81 15.78 -7.47 -21.71
CA PHE A 81 15.48 -6.15 -21.14
C PHE A 81 16.62 -5.16 -21.36
N VAL A 82 16.28 -4.04 -21.99
CA VAL A 82 17.18 -2.92 -22.27
C VAL A 82 17.28 -2.06 -21.02
N CYS A 83 18.50 -1.88 -20.51
CA CYS A 83 18.73 -1.12 -19.28
C CYS A 83 20.10 -0.42 -19.24
N ARG A 84 20.24 0.53 -18.31
CA ARG A 84 21.55 1.09 -17.97
C ARG A 84 22.33 0.13 -17.07
N ARG A 85 23.65 0.23 -17.11
CA ARG A 85 24.54 -0.60 -16.27
C ARG A 85 24.27 -0.45 -14.76
N SER A 86 23.83 0.73 -14.32
CA SER A 86 23.43 0.98 -12.92
C SER A 86 22.15 0.26 -12.49
N GLN A 87 21.26 -0.08 -13.44
CA GLN A 87 19.97 -0.72 -13.18
C GLN A 87 20.07 -2.25 -13.15
N LEU A 88 21.12 -2.82 -13.76
CA LEU A 88 21.28 -4.27 -13.88
C LEU A 88 21.26 -4.98 -12.52
N ARG A 89 22.06 -4.52 -11.55
CA ARG A 89 22.13 -5.16 -10.22
C ARG A 89 20.79 -5.09 -9.48
N PRO A 90 20.10 -3.93 -9.40
CA PRO A 90 18.75 -3.85 -8.86
C PRO A 90 17.74 -4.83 -9.47
N VAL A 91 17.63 -4.87 -10.80
CA VAL A 91 16.64 -5.70 -11.50
C VAL A 91 16.93 -7.18 -11.29
N VAL A 92 18.20 -7.57 -11.38
CA VAL A 92 18.64 -8.95 -11.09
C VAL A 92 18.35 -9.34 -9.63
N GLN A 93 18.46 -8.41 -8.68
CA GLN A 93 18.13 -8.68 -7.28
C GLN A 93 16.63 -8.98 -7.13
N VAL A 94 15.75 -8.17 -7.71
CA VAL A 94 14.29 -8.40 -7.69
C VAL A 94 13.94 -9.76 -8.28
N LEU A 95 14.44 -10.04 -9.48
CA LEU A 95 14.18 -11.31 -10.17
C LEU A 95 14.71 -12.52 -9.39
N LYS A 96 15.83 -12.38 -8.66
CA LYS A 96 16.35 -13.47 -7.83
C LYS A 96 15.46 -13.79 -6.65
N GLU A 97 15.02 -12.77 -5.90
CA GLU A 97 14.14 -12.98 -4.76
C GLU A 97 12.80 -13.56 -5.21
N ALA A 98 12.22 -13.03 -6.31
CA ALA A 98 10.94 -13.49 -6.82
C ALA A 98 10.99 -14.92 -7.39
N LEU A 99 11.98 -15.25 -8.23
CA LEU A 99 12.01 -16.54 -8.93
C LEU A 99 12.66 -17.67 -8.12
N PHE A 100 13.60 -17.36 -7.24
CA PHE A 100 14.42 -18.35 -6.54
C PHE A 100 14.38 -18.22 -5.02
N GLY A 101 13.78 -17.17 -4.49
CA GLY A 101 13.72 -16.91 -3.06
C GLY A 101 15.05 -16.41 -2.49
N PRO A 102 15.09 -16.26 -1.15
CA PRO A 102 16.27 -15.78 -0.45
C PRO A 102 17.46 -16.76 -0.57
N PRO A 103 18.71 -16.26 -0.69
CA PRO A 103 19.88 -17.12 -0.87
C PRO A 103 20.32 -17.84 0.42
N ARG A 104 19.83 -17.41 1.58
CA ARG A 104 20.12 -17.98 2.90
C ARG A 104 18.82 -18.02 3.70
N LEU A 105 18.64 -19.09 4.46
CA LEU A 105 17.47 -19.36 5.28
C LEU A 105 17.94 -19.68 6.70
N ASP A 106 17.39 -18.97 7.68
CA ASP A 106 17.61 -19.25 9.11
C ASP A 106 16.26 -19.59 9.76
N LEU A 107 15.80 -20.82 9.47
CA LEU A 107 14.49 -21.30 9.88
C LEU A 107 14.46 -21.67 11.36
N GLU A 108 15.59 -21.97 12.00
CA GLU A 108 15.60 -22.35 13.41
C GLU A 108 15.06 -21.24 14.31
N SER A 109 15.37 -19.98 13.96
CA SER A 109 14.86 -18.80 14.68
C SER A 109 13.34 -18.59 14.53
N GLU A 110 12.72 -19.24 13.56
CA GLU A 110 11.31 -19.04 13.19
C GLU A 110 10.39 -20.10 13.80
N TYR A 111 10.96 -21.09 14.49
CA TYR A 111 10.24 -22.17 15.13
C TYR A 111 10.55 -22.22 16.65
N PRO A 112 9.57 -22.54 17.52
CA PRO A 112 9.76 -22.51 18.97
C PRO A 112 10.89 -23.41 19.50
N GLN A 113 11.14 -24.54 18.82
CA GLN A 113 12.19 -25.51 19.19
C GLN A 113 13.21 -25.70 18.06
N GLY A 114 13.32 -24.73 17.15
CA GLY A 114 14.15 -24.82 15.95
C GLY A 114 13.88 -26.10 15.16
N ALA A 115 14.95 -26.75 14.69
CA ALA A 115 14.90 -27.97 13.89
C ALA A 115 14.21 -29.18 14.54
N ARG A 116 13.96 -29.15 15.86
CA ARG A 116 13.24 -30.22 16.58
C ARG A 116 11.72 -30.05 16.55
N SER A 117 11.22 -28.95 16.01
CA SER A 117 9.79 -28.68 15.92
C SER A 117 9.11 -29.66 14.98
N PHE A 118 7.87 -30.05 15.30
CA PHE A 118 7.06 -30.87 14.40
C PHE A 118 6.87 -30.15 13.07
N GLY A 119 7.04 -30.86 11.95
CA GLY A 119 6.85 -30.29 10.62
C GLY A 119 7.98 -29.36 10.17
N PHE A 120 9.13 -29.34 10.85
CA PHE A 120 10.26 -28.49 10.43
C PHE A 120 10.73 -28.84 9.01
N PRO A 121 10.79 -27.86 8.08
CA PRO A 121 11.09 -28.08 6.68
C PRO A 121 12.60 -28.10 6.37
N ASP A 122 12.97 -28.79 5.29
CA ASP A 122 14.23 -28.54 4.57
C ASP A 122 13.90 -27.70 3.33
N LEU A 123 13.58 -26.42 3.53
CA LEU A 123 13.18 -25.53 2.43
C LEU A 123 14.21 -25.47 1.30
N PRO A 124 15.55 -25.45 1.54
CA PRO A 124 16.52 -25.56 0.45
C PRO A 124 16.31 -26.78 -0.45
N ALA A 125 16.11 -27.98 0.13
CA ALA A 125 15.87 -29.20 -0.62
C ALA A 125 14.50 -29.19 -1.32
N GLU A 126 13.44 -28.79 -0.60
CA GLU A 126 12.07 -28.67 -1.11
C GLU A 126 12.00 -27.70 -2.32
N MET A 127 12.56 -26.48 -2.17
CA MET A 127 12.58 -25.45 -3.21
C MET A 127 13.43 -25.84 -4.43
N TYR A 128 14.48 -26.63 -4.24
CA TYR A 128 15.36 -27.03 -5.34
C TYR A 128 14.62 -27.86 -6.39
N ARG A 129 13.59 -28.62 -6.00
CA ARG A 129 12.77 -29.45 -6.91
C ARG A 129 12.06 -28.62 -7.98
N TYR A 130 11.57 -27.44 -7.59
CA TYR A 130 10.89 -26.50 -8.50
C TYR A 130 11.85 -25.80 -9.47
N LYS A 131 13.15 -25.87 -9.22
CA LYS A 131 14.19 -25.16 -9.99
C LYS A 131 14.81 -26.06 -11.07
N LEU A 132 14.18 -27.21 -11.34
CA LEU A 132 14.63 -28.16 -12.36
C LEU A 132 13.72 -28.09 -13.60
N LYS A 133 14.32 -28.03 -14.78
CA LYS A 133 13.65 -28.24 -16.07
C LYS A 133 14.41 -29.34 -16.81
N ASP A 134 13.70 -30.39 -17.22
CA ASP A 134 14.30 -31.60 -17.83
C ASP A 134 15.46 -32.18 -17.00
N GLY A 135 15.29 -32.18 -15.67
CA GLY A 135 16.29 -32.66 -14.70
C GLY A 135 17.50 -31.74 -14.49
N LYS A 136 17.54 -30.54 -15.09
CA LYS A 136 18.66 -29.60 -15.00
C LYS A 136 18.28 -28.33 -14.24
N PRO A 137 19.18 -27.77 -13.40
CA PRO A 137 18.93 -26.50 -12.71
C PRO A 137 18.73 -25.34 -13.68
N VAL A 138 17.61 -24.64 -13.53
CA VAL A 138 17.30 -23.39 -14.24
C VAL A 138 18.00 -22.23 -13.54
N ARG A 139 18.70 -21.38 -14.29
CA ARG A 139 19.31 -20.14 -13.78
C ARG A 139 18.68 -18.95 -14.45
N LEU A 140 18.77 -17.78 -13.81
CA LEU A 140 18.25 -16.54 -14.37
C LEU A 140 18.75 -16.24 -15.79
N ARG A 141 20.03 -16.53 -16.08
CA ARG A 141 20.63 -16.34 -17.43
C ARG A 141 20.04 -17.24 -18.51
N ASP A 142 19.39 -18.32 -18.10
CA ASP A 142 18.70 -19.25 -19.00
C ASP A 142 17.33 -18.68 -19.39
N MET A 143 16.76 -17.78 -18.57
CA MET A 143 15.42 -17.18 -18.74
C MET A 143 15.46 -15.72 -19.24
N ALA A 144 16.51 -14.96 -18.88
CA ALA A 144 16.60 -13.54 -19.17
C ALA A 144 17.98 -13.12 -19.69
N GLU A 145 17.98 -12.09 -20.53
CA GLU A 145 19.15 -11.50 -21.16
C GLU A 145 19.12 -9.96 -21.06
N PRO A 146 20.05 -9.33 -20.32
CA PRO A 146 20.15 -7.88 -20.27
C PRO A 146 20.81 -7.33 -21.54
N VAL A 147 20.22 -6.29 -22.12
CA VAL A 147 20.81 -5.53 -23.24
C VAL A 147 21.20 -4.15 -22.69
N LEU A 148 22.50 -3.83 -22.73
CA LEU A 148 23.02 -2.62 -22.07
C LEU A 148 23.12 -1.45 -23.06
N PHE A 149 22.67 -0.28 -22.63
CA PHE A 149 23.09 0.97 -23.26
C PHE A 149 24.62 1.14 -23.13
N ASN A 150 25.25 1.63 -24.19
CA ASN A 150 26.65 2.07 -24.15
C ASN A 150 26.81 3.38 -23.34
N GLU A 151 28.04 3.88 -23.24
CA GLU A 151 28.35 5.10 -22.47
C GLU A 151 27.65 6.36 -23.02
N GLN A 152 27.33 6.37 -24.32
CA GLN A 152 26.57 7.44 -24.97
C GLN A 152 25.05 7.26 -24.85
N GLY A 153 24.57 6.26 -24.09
CA GLY A 153 23.15 5.99 -23.91
C GLY A 153 22.48 5.39 -25.14
N GLN A 154 23.22 4.65 -25.98
CA GLN A 154 22.75 4.08 -27.24
C GLN A 154 22.80 2.55 -27.22
N VAL A 155 21.87 1.91 -27.91
CA VAL A 155 21.83 0.45 -28.10
C VAL A 155 21.11 0.13 -29.40
N GLU A 156 21.55 -0.93 -30.07
CA GLU A 156 20.84 -1.50 -31.22
C GLU A 156 20.27 -2.86 -30.82
N VAL A 157 18.98 -3.08 -31.07
CA VAL A 157 18.29 -4.33 -30.80
C VAL A 157 17.26 -4.59 -31.89
N ASP A 158 17.32 -5.78 -32.49
CA ASP A 158 16.42 -6.21 -33.58
C ASP A 158 16.30 -5.19 -34.73
N GLY A 159 17.42 -4.57 -35.12
CA GLY A 159 17.48 -3.55 -36.18
C GLY A 159 16.90 -2.18 -35.82
N VAL A 160 16.54 -1.96 -34.54
CA VAL A 160 16.10 -0.66 -34.01
C VAL A 160 17.21 -0.05 -33.16
N ASN A 161 17.59 1.18 -33.49
CA ASN A 161 18.49 1.99 -32.67
C ASN A 161 17.69 2.74 -31.61
N ILE A 162 18.09 2.63 -30.34
CA ILE A 162 17.43 3.28 -29.20
C ILE A 162 18.42 4.21 -28.49
N TRP A 163 18.02 5.45 -28.26
CA TRP A 163 18.76 6.44 -27.48
C TRP A 163 18.01 6.80 -26.21
N ALA A 164 18.65 6.66 -25.06
CA ALA A 164 18.16 7.18 -23.78
C ALA A 164 18.50 8.68 -23.67
N MET A 165 17.49 9.54 -23.78
CA MET A 165 17.65 11.00 -23.78
C MET A 165 17.56 11.61 -22.36
N GLY A 166 17.27 10.79 -21.35
CA GLY A 166 17.03 11.22 -19.97
C GLY A 166 15.61 11.71 -19.73
N ASP A 167 15.22 11.75 -18.45
CA ASP A 167 13.87 12.07 -17.98
C ASP A 167 12.80 11.16 -18.59
N ASN A 168 13.09 9.85 -18.64
CA ASN A 168 12.20 8.82 -19.22
C ASN A 168 11.86 9.04 -20.71
N ARG A 169 12.72 9.75 -21.46
CA ARG A 169 12.56 9.97 -22.90
C ARG A 169 13.50 9.06 -23.69
N PHE A 170 12.95 8.39 -24.69
CA PHE A 170 13.66 7.44 -25.54
C PHE A 170 13.39 7.73 -27.01
N ARG A 171 14.44 7.90 -27.81
CA ARG A 171 14.31 8.00 -29.26
C ARG A 171 14.56 6.61 -29.86
N LEU A 172 13.66 6.14 -30.72
CA LEU A 172 13.82 4.91 -31.50
C LEU A 172 13.98 5.27 -32.97
N ALA A 173 14.84 4.58 -33.70
CA ALA A 173 14.95 4.75 -35.14
C ALA A 173 15.21 3.43 -35.89
N ARG A 174 14.52 3.26 -37.02
CA ARG A 174 14.66 2.15 -37.97
C ARG A 174 14.36 2.68 -39.38
N ASP A 175 15.14 2.24 -40.38
CA ASP A 175 14.94 2.58 -41.80
C ASP A 175 14.74 4.08 -42.09
N GLY A 176 15.49 4.95 -41.39
CA GLY A 176 15.42 6.40 -41.56
C GLY A 176 14.24 7.09 -40.85
N VAL A 177 13.34 6.34 -40.22
CA VAL A 177 12.22 6.87 -39.43
C VAL A 177 12.60 6.92 -37.96
N SER A 178 12.31 8.05 -37.31
CA SER A 178 12.58 8.29 -35.88
C SER A 178 11.28 8.53 -35.13
N HIS A 179 11.17 7.97 -33.92
CA HIS A 179 10.02 8.12 -33.03
C HIS A 179 10.47 8.40 -31.59
N LEU A 180 9.79 9.33 -30.91
CA LEU A 180 10.08 9.66 -29.52
C LEU A 180 9.03 9.02 -28.62
N VAL A 181 9.49 8.18 -27.69
CA VAL A 181 8.65 7.59 -26.64
C VAL A 181 8.95 8.30 -25.34
N ILE A 182 7.89 8.74 -24.65
CA ILE A 182 7.97 9.37 -23.34
C ILE A 182 7.22 8.48 -22.36
N PHE A 183 7.93 7.92 -21.38
CA PHE A 183 7.30 7.17 -20.30
C PHE A 183 6.90 8.12 -19.17
N ASN A 184 5.60 8.32 -19.02
CA ASN A 184 5.03 9.10 -17.93
C ASN A 184 4.50 8.16 -16.84
N PRO A 185 4.82 8.42 -15.55
CA PRO A 185 4.14 7.79 -14.42
C PRO A 185 2.63 7.85 -14.58
N VAL A 186 1.93 6.77 -14.21
CA VAL A 186 0.47 6.74 -14.29
C VAL A 186 -0.09 7.62 -13.16
N GLU A 187 -0.97 8.56 -13.49
CA GLU A 187 -1.69 9.30 -12.45
C GLU A 187 -2.72 8.38 -11.79
N PRO A 188 -2.77 8.31 -10.44
CA PRO A 188 -3.84 7.60 -9.79
C PRO A 188 -5.19 8.21 -10.20
N PRO A 189 -6.19 7.41 -10.56
CA PRO A 189 -7.50 7.92 -10.93
C PRO A 189 -8.08 8.77 -9.79
N PRO A 190 -8.82 9.85 -10.09
CA PRO A 190 -9.45 10.66 -9.07
C PRO A 190 -10.48 9.82 -8.31
N VAL A 191 -10.23 9.60 -7.02
CA VAL A 191 -11.17 8.94 -6.12
C VAL A 191 -12.36 9.84 -5.91
N ARG A 192 -13.49 9.51 -6.52
CA ARG A 192 -14.78 9.98 -6.01
C ARG A 192 -15.28 8.88 -5.08
N PRO A 193 -15.42 9.11 -3.77
CA PRO A 193 -16.07 8.14 -2.92
C PRO A 193 -17.51 7.97 -3.43
N ASP A 194 -17.76 6.87 -4.12
CA ASP A 194 -19.12 6.50 -4.51
C ASP A 194 -19.86 6.03 -3.24
N ALA A 195 -21.10 6.51 -3.14
CA ALA A 195 -22.14 6.09 -2.22
C ALA A 195 -21.88 6.29 -0.70
N VAL A 196 -22.45 7.37 -0.18
CA VAL A 196 -23.41 7.52 0.96
C VAL A 196 -23.42 6.50 2.12
N ASN A 197 -22.95 5.26 2.00
CA ASN A 197 -22.91 4.25 3.07
C ASN A 197 -21.52 3.63 3.21
N ARG A 198 -20.75 4.05 4.23
CA ARG A 198 -19.51 3.35 4.61
C ARG A 198 -19.82 1.93 5.07
N TYR A 199 -19.05 0.97 4.56
CA TYR A 199 -19.15 -0.45 4.95
C TYR A 199 -18.98 -0.61 6.46
N GLN A 200 -19.89 -1.36 7.08
CA GLN A 200 -19.76 -1.80 8.47
C GLN A 200 -19.16 -3.20 8.46
N PRO A 201 -17.93 -3.38 8.96
CA PRO A 201 -17.30 -4.68 8.97
C PRO A 201 -18.04 -5.70 9.83
N VAL A 202 -17.99 -6.95 9.39
CA VAL A 202 -18.52 -8.09 10.14
C VAL A 202 -17.58 -8.46 11.31
N ASP A 203 -18.12 -9.17 12.30
CA ASP A 203 -17.32 -9.62 13.45
C ASP A 203 -16.34 -10.73 13.09
N PHE A 204 -16.73 -11.65 12.19
CA PHE A 204 -15.81 -12.60 11.57
C PHE A 204 -16.22 -12.89 10.13
N GLY A 205 -15.29 -12.78 9.20
CA GLY A 205 -15.51 -13.13 7.81
C GLY A 205 -14.34 -12.79 6.92
N VAL A 206 -14.47 -13.12 5.63
CA VAL A 206 -13.43 -12.89 4.63
C VAL A 206 -14.03 -12.15 3.44
N THR A 207 -13.43 -11.03 3.05
CA THR A 207 -13.72 -10.33 1.80
C THR A 207 -12.59 -10.56 0.83
N VAL A 208 -12.86 -11.22 -0.29
CA VAL A 208 -11.85 -11.45 -1.33
C VAL A 208 -11.79 -10.24 -2.27
N LEU A 209 -10.59 -9.69 -2.46
CA LEU A 209 -10.33 -8.52 -3.31
C LEU A 209 -10.08 -8.94 -4.76
N GLY A 210 -9.33 -10.01 -4.94
CA GLY A 210 -9.09 -10.69 -6.21
C GLY A 210 -8.93 -12.19 -5.97
N ALA A 211 -9.23 -12.98 -7.00
CA ALA A 211 -9.17 -14.45 -6.93
C ALA A 211 -8.35 -15.06 -8.07
N GLY A 212 -7.74 -14.23 -8.91
CA GLY A 212 -6.96 -14.66 -10.07
C GLY A 212 -5.51 -14.99 -9.74
N HIS A 213 -4.85 -15.64 -10.70
CA HIS A 213 -3.40 -15.77 -10.76
C HIS A 213 -2.77 -14.69 -11.65
N GLY A 214 -1.43 -14.58 -11.63
CA GLY A 214 -0.69 -13.61 -12.46
C GLY A 214 -0.89 -13.74 -13.98
N PHE A 215 -1.35 -14.89 -14.49
CA PHE A 215 -1.65 -15.13 -15.91
C PHE A 215 -3.14 -14.99 -16.31
N ASP A 216 -4.01 -14.50 -15.41
CA ASP A 216 -5.43 -14.31 -15.75
C ASP A 216 -5.64 -12.87 -16.18
N ALA A 217 -5.99 -12.64 -17.44
CA ALA A 217 -6.12 -11.30 -17.99
C ALA A 217 -7.31 -10.50 -17.42
N GLU A 218 -8.33 -11.19 -16.90
CA GLU A 218 -9.62 -10.57 -16.57
C GLU A 218 -9.78 -10.24 -15.08
N THR A 219 -9.09 -10.99 -14.20
CA THR A 219 -9.28 -10.88 -12.76
C THR A 219 -8.06 -10.26 -12.05
N LEU A 220 -8.30 -9.60 -10.91
CA LEU A 220 -7.22 -9.14 -10.03
C LEU A 220 -6.53 -10.32 -9.35
N THR A 221 -5.24 -10.18 -9.05
CA THR A 221 -4.48 -11.20 -8.31
C THR A 221 -5.07 -11.49 -6.94
N SER A 222 -4.76 -12.67 -6.42
CA SER A 222 -5.31 -13.18 -5.18
C SER A 222 -4.90 -12.32 -3.98
N GLY A 223 -5.88 -11.99 -3.16
CA GLY A 223 -5.68 -11.21 -1.93
C GLY A 223 -7.01 -10.87 -1.28
N PHE A 224 -7.03 -10.73 0.04
CA PHE A 224 -8.29 -10.65 0.79
C PHE A 224 -8.14 -9.93 2.14
N ILE A 225 -9.27 -9.58 2.74
CA ILE A 225 -9.36 -9.02 4.09
C ILE A 225 -10.00 -10.07 5.00
N VAL A 226 -9.31 -10.42 6.09
CA VAL A 226 -9.90 -11.17 7.21
C VAL A 226 -10.46 -10.15 8.20
N TRP A 227 -11.78 -10.12 8.35
CA TRP A 227 -12.47 -9.29 9.34
C TRP A 227 -12.51 -10.00 10.68
N LEU A 228 -12.05 -9.33 11.73
CA LEU A 228 -12.01 -9.80 13.11
C LEU A 228 -12.43 -8.66 14.03
N ASN A 229 -13.57 -8.81 14.71
CA ASN A 229 -14.12 -7.85 15.65
C ASN A 229 -14.18 -6.41 15.09
N GLY A 230 -14.69 -6.26 13.87
CA GLY A 230 -14.81 -4.95 13.23
C GLY A 230 -13.52 -4.38 12.60
N ARG A 231 -12.39 -5.10 12.69
CA ARG A 231 -11.09 -4.73 12.12
C ARG A 231 -10.69 -5.67 11.01
N GLY A 232 -9.94 -5.19 10.02
CA GLY A 232 -9.48 -6.03 8.91
C GLY A 232 -7.98 -6.28 8.98
N VAL A 233 -7.59 -7.53 8.71
CA VAL A 233 -6.22 -7.94 8.43
C VAL A 233 -6.13 -8.20 6.94
N LEU A 234 -5.30 -7.42 6.24
CA LEU A 234 -5.13 -7.54 4.80
C LEU A 234 -4.09 -8.62 4.51
N VAL A 235 -4.42 -9.60 3.67
CA VAL A 235 -3.55 -10.71 3.31
C VAL A 235 -3.18 -10.54 1.84
N ASP A 236 -1.88 -10.46 1.56
CA ASP A 236 -1.31 -10.31 0.22
C ASP A 236 -2.06 -9.28 -0.65
N PRO A 237 -2.05 -7.99 -0.27
CA PRO A 237 -2.83 -6.97 -0.97
C PRO A 237 -2.48 -6.89 -2.46
N PRO A 238 -3.48 -6.97 -3.36
CA PRO A 238 -3.31 -6.64 -4.75
C PRO A 238 -2.94 -5.17 -4.93
N VAL A 239 -2.36 -4.82 -6.07
CA VAL A 239 -2.14 -3.41 -6.40
C VAL A 239 -3.47 -2.64 -6.44
N HIS A 240 -3.42 -1.39 -6.05
CA HIS A 240 -4.55 -0.48 -5.86
C HIS A 240 -5.52 -0.86 -4.73
N SER A 241 -5.12 -1.73 -3.78
CA SER A 241 -5.92 -2.08 -2.60
C SER A 241 -6.39 -0.85 -1.81
N THR A 242 -5.53 0.14 -1.56
CA THR A 242 -5.92 1.38 -0.85
C THR A 242 -7.02 2.13 -1.58
N GLU A 243 -6.92 2.21 -2.91
CA GLU A 243 -7.91 2.87 -3.74
C GLU A 243 -9.24 2.12 -3.72
N TRP A 244 -9.17 0.79 -3.82
CA TRP A 244 -10.32 -0.08 -3.67
C TRP A 244 -11.01 0.12 -2.32
N LEU A 245 -10.26 0.17 -1.21
CA LEU A 245 -10.80 0.44 0.13
C LEU A 245 -11.56 1.78 0.18
N ARG A 246 -10.96 2.84 -0.38
CA ARG A 246 -11.57 4.19 -0.40
C ARG A 246 -12.85 4.24 -1.24
N ARG A 247 -12.85 3.63 -2.42
CA ARG A 247 -14.04 3.54 -3.31
C ARG A 247 -15.19 2.79 -2.66
N ASN A 248 -14.87 1.81 -1.83
CA ASN A 248 -15.83 0.99 -1.09
C ASN A 248 -16.19 1.57 0.29
N GLY A 249 -15.78 2.82 0.59
CA GLY A 249 -16.10 3.50 1.84
C GLY A 249 -15.46 2.86 3.09
N ILE A 250 -14.43 2.02 2.92
CA ILE A 250 -13.69 1.42 4.03
C ILE A 250 -12.62 2.41 4.48
N ASP A 251 -12.67 2.81 5.74
CA ASP A 251 -11.61 3.62 6.31
C ASP A 251 -10.33 2.80 6.45
N ALA A 252 -9.28 3.23 5.75
CA ALA A 252 -7.91 2.75 5.84
C ALA A 252 -7.46 2.34 7.25
N ARG A 253 -7.86 3.09 8.28
CA ARG A 253 -7.49 2.83 9.69
C ARG A 253 -8.11 1.58 10.28
N LEU A 254 -9.11 0.97 9.64
CA LEU A 254 -9.63 -0.35 10.00
C LEU A 254 -8.65 -1.47 9.63
N ILE A 255 -7.71 -1.17 8.73
CA ILE A 255 -6.70 -2.10 8.21
C ILE A 255 -5.32 -1.68 8.72
N ALA A 256 -5.02 -2.04 9.97
CA ALA A 256 -3.74 -1.73 10.61
C ALA A 256 -2.69 -2.83 10.44
N ASP A 257 -3.11 -4.01 9.98
CA ASP A 257 -2.31 -5.22 9.93
C ASP A 257 -2.31 -5.78 8.50
N ILE A 258 -1.12 -6.14 8.00
CA ILE A 258 -0.92 -6.91 6.77
C ILE A 258 -0.25 -8.23 7.14
N VAL A 259 -0.78 -9.34 6.65
CA VAL A 259 -0.07 -10.62 6.57
C VAL A 259 0.50 -10.74 5.17
N LEU A 260 1.82 -10.86 5.07
CA LEU A 260 2.52 -11.10 3.81
C LEU A 260 2.99 -12.54 3.77
N THR A 261 2.47 -13.35 2.87
CA THR A 261 2.75 -14.79 2.86
C THR A 261 4.06 -15.12 2.16
N HIS A 262 4.40 -14.42 1.07
CA HIS A 262 5.61 -14.60 0.28
C HIS A 262 5.87 -13.41 -0.67
N CYS A 263 6.91 -13.49 -1.52
CA CYS A 263 7.42 -12.36 -2.32
C CYS A 263 7.33 -12.53 -3.85
N HIS A 264 6.25 -13.12 -4.35
CA HIS A 264 5.86 -13.00 -5.76
C HIS A 264 5.13 -11.68 -6.01
N ALA A 265 5.29 -11.10 -7.20
CA ALA A 265 4.75 -9.78 -7.54
C ALA A 265 3.22 -9.68 -7.42
N ASP A 266 2.49 -10.79 -7.58
CA ASP A 266 1.04 -10.88 -7.41
C ASP A 266 0.57 -10.90 -5.95
N HIS A 267 1.48 -11.13 -5.00
CA HIS A 267 1.19 -11.12 -3.55
C HIS A 267 1.81 -9.92 -2.80
N ASP A 268 2.98 -9.42 -3.24
CA ASP A 268 3.73 -8.39 -2.50
C ASP A 268 3.63 -6.96 -3.07
N SER A 269 3.24 -6.79 -4.34
CA SER A 269 3.24 -5.47 -5.02
C SER A 269 2.33 -4.44 -4.34
N GLY A 270 1.15 -4.83 -3.88
CA GLY A 270 0.26 -3.91 -3.17
C GLY A 270 0.70 -3.62 -1.72
N THR A 271 1.60 -4.44 -1.15
CA THR A 271 2.04 -4.28 0.25
C THR A 271 2.83 -3.00 0.42
N LEU A 272 3.83 -2.76 -0.44
CA LEU A 272 4.61 -1.52 -0.36
C LEU A 272 3.76 -0.29 -0.69
N GLN A 273 2.87 -0.38 -1.68
CA GLN A 273 1.96 0.72 -2.02
C GLN A 273 1.12 1.12 -0.79
N LYS A 274 0.50 0.15 -0.12
CA LYS A 274 -0.31 0.39 1.08
C LYS A 274 0.51 1.01 2.21
N ILE A 275 1.76 0.58 2.41
CA ILE A 275 2.70 1.17 3.39
C ILE A 275 3.01 2.65 3.06
N LEU A 276 3.10 3.01 1.79
CA LEU A 276 3.47 4.36 1.36
C LEU A 276 2.28 5.34 1.32
N GLU A 277 1.07 4.85 1.08
CA GLU A 277 -0.10 5.70 0.96
C GLU A 277 -0.73 6.11 2.29
N GLU A 278 -0.58 5.26 3.30
CA GLU A 278 -1.26 5.40 4.58
C GLU A 278 -0.31 5.71 5.76
N GLY A 279 -0.84 5.57 6.98
CA GLY A 279 -0.01 5.63 8.19
C GLY A 279 0.85 4.37 8.34
N ARG A 280 1.62 4.30 9.43
CA ARG A 280 2.46 3.13 9.72
C ARG A 280 1.63 1.86 9.94
N ILE A 281 1.95 0.79 9.21
CA ILE A 281 1.23 -0.50 9.21
C ILE A 281 2.07 -1.56 9.91
N ARG A 282 1.39 -2.50 10.58
CA ARG A 282 2.00 -3.70 11.15
C ARG A 282 2.08 -4.79 10.08
N LEU A 283 3.29 -5.26 9.80
CA LEU A 283 3.54 -6.31 8.81
C LEU A 283 3.90 -7.61 9.54
N HIS A 284 3.08 -8.64 9.34
CA HIS A 284 3.19 -9.95 9.97
C HIS A 284 3.66 -10.96 8.93
N THR A 285 4.87 -11.48 9.13
CA THR A 285 5.44 -12.57 8.34
C THR A 285 6.66 -13.14 9.06
N THR A 286 7.32 -14.17 8.51
CA THR A 286 8.56 -14.68 9.08
C THR A 286 9.75 -13.78 8.75
N PRO A 287 10.82 -13.75 9.58
CA PRO A 287 12.07 -13.07 9.24
C PRO A 287 12.58 -13.35 7.82
N THR A 288 12.51 -14.60 7.37
CA THR A 288 12.89 -15.05 6.03
C THR A 288 12.16 -14.30 4.92
N VAL A 289 10.83 -14.25 4.98
CA VAL A 289 10.00 -13.57 3.97
C VAL A 289 10.18 -12.05 4.09
N MET A 290 10.26 -11.52 5.32
CA MET A 290 10.50 -10.10 5.57
C MET A 290 11.81 -9.61 4.94
N GLU A 291 12.90 -10.35 5.11
CA GLU A 291 14.18 -9.96 4.53
C GLU A 291 14.17 -10.02 3.01
N SER A 292 13.46 -10.99 2.42
CA SER A 292 13.24 -11.07 0.97
C SER A 292 12.52 -9.81 0.46
N PHE A 293 11.40 -9.45 1.10
CA PHE A 293 10.65 -8.24 0.80
C PHE A 293 11.53 -6.97 0.88
N ILE A 294 12.34 -6.85 1.94
CA ILE A 294 13.27 -5.74 2.12
C ILE A 294 14.33 -5.71 1.01
N ARG A 295 14.94 -6.85 0.64
CA ARG A 295 15.95 -6.92 -0.43
C ARG A 295 15.36 -6.58 -1.79
N LYS A 296 14.16 -7.08 -2.10
CA LYS A 296 13.42 -6.84 -3.34
C LYS A 296 13.12 -5.35 -3.50
N TYR A 297 12.45 -4.73 -2.53
CA TYR A 297 11.97 -3.35 -2.71
C TYR A 297 13.04 -2.28 -2.47
N ARG A 298 14.08 -2.55 -1.67
CA ARG A 298 15.22 -1.63 -1.60
C ARG A 298 15.97 -1.53 -2.92
N ALA A 299 16.00 -2.61 -3.70
CA ALA A 299 16.67 -2.62 -5.00
C ALA A 299 16.04 -1.60 -5.95
N VAL A 300 14.71 -1.53 -6.02
CA VAL A 300 13.99 -0.62 -6.94
C VAL A 300 13.76 0.77 -6.39
N THR A 301 13.58 0.92 -5.07
CA THR A 301 13.38 2.24 -4.43
C THR A 301 14.68 3.00 -4.20
N GLY A 302 15.82 2.30 -4.11
CA GLY A 302 17.11 2.89 -3.74
C GLY A 302 17.24 3.25 -2.26
N LEU A 303 16.28 2.87 -1.41
CA LEU A 303 16.31 3.17 0.02
C LEU A 303 17.33 2.30 0.78
N SER A 304 17.98 2.89 1.79
CA SER A 304 18.84 2.13 2.72
C SER A 304 18.01 1.18 3.60
N ALA A 305 18.66 0.19 4.22
CA ALA A 305 17.99 -0.80 5.06
C ALA A 305 17.25 -0.15 6.22
N ASP A 306 17.94 0.77 6.91
CA ASP A 306 17.39 1.53 8.03
C ASP A 306 16.20 2.41 7.60
N LYS A 307 16.31 3.17 6.49
CA LYS A 307 15.20 3.99 5.99
C LYS A 307 14.00 3.14 5.60
N PHE A 308 14.22 1.97 4.98
CA PHE A 308 13.15 1.07 4.54
C PHE A 308 12.45 0.39 5.74
N GLY A 309 13.21 -0.07 6.73
CA GLY A 309 12.65 -0.70 7.94
C GLY A 309 11.81 0.26 8.79
N ARG A 310 12.06 1.58 8.70
CA ARG A 310 11.25 2.60 9.39
C ARG A 310 9.88 2.84 8.73
N LEU A 311 9.61 2.30 7.53
CA LEU A 311 8.35 2.52 6.82
C LEU A 311 7.16 1.78 7.46
N PHE A 312 7.42 0.66 8.13
CA PHE A 312 6.40 -0.21 8.73
C PHE A 312 6.83 -0.65 10.14
N ASP A 313 5.99 -1.43 10.79
CA ASP A 313 6.26 -2.07 12.07
C ASP A 313 6.29 -3.58 11.87
N PHE A 314 7.46 -4.19 11.97
CA PHE A 314 7.63 -5.62 11.72
C PHE A 314 7.26 -6.42 12.96
N HIS A 315 6.26 -7.29 12.82
CA HIS A 315 5.87 -8.26 13.83
C HIS A 315 6.22 -9.68 13.32
N PRO A 316 7.34 -10.27 13.76
CA PRO A 316 7.72 -11.61 13.32
C PRO A 316 6.68 -12.62 13.77
N VAL A 317 6.31 -13.52 12.86
CA VAL A 317 5.48 -14.69 13.20
C VAL A 317 6.36 -15.88 13.52
N MET A 318 5.91 -16.72 14.46
CA MET A 318 6.57 -17.96 14.83
C MET A 318 5.78 -19.14 14.30
N VAL A 319 6.40 -19.94 13.45
CA VAL A 319 5.77 -21.05 12.75
C VAL A 319 5.46 -22.18 13.74
N GLY A 320 4.26 -22.75 13.65
CA GLY A 320 3.79 -23.78 14.58
C GLY A 320 3.34 -23.24 15.96
N GLN A 321 3.41 -21.93 16.21
CA GLN A 321 2.88 -21.31 17.43
C GLN A 321 1.79 -20.27 17.11
N PRO A 322 0.64 -20.28 17.82
CA PRO A 322 -0.39 -19.28 17.63
C PRO A 322 0.09 -17.87 18.03
N ILE A 323 -0.22 -16.87 17.21
CA ILE A 323 -0.03 -15.45 17.51
C ILE A 323 -1.36 -14.69 17.40
N ASN A 324 -1.52 -13.63 18.19
CA ASN A 324 -2.75 -12.83 18.17
C ASN A 324 -2.62 -11.67 17.18
N ILE A 325 -3.49 -11.62 16.17
CA ILE A 325 -3.59 -10.51 15.21
C ILE A 325 -5.05 -10.06 15.19
N ALA A 326 -5.30 -8.78 15.44
CA ALA A 326 -6.64 -8.20 15.49
C ALA A 326 -7.66 -8.96 16.37
N GLY A 327 -7.20 -9.70 17.39
CA GLY A 327 -8.03 -10.51 18.28
C GLY A 327 -8.24 -11.97 17.85
N GLY A 328 -7.87 -12.34 16.62
CA GLY A 328 -7.85 -13.73 16.16
C GLY A 328 -6.51 -14.42 16.45
N GLN A 329 -6.55 -15.72 16.69
CA GLN A 329 -5.35 -16.56 16.84
C GLN A 329 -4.94 -17.13 15.49
N PHE A 330 -3.80 -16.69 14.96
CA PHE A 330 -3.24 -17.14 13.70
C PHE A 330 -2.16 -18.18 13.97
N LEU A 331 -2.27 -19.34 13.33
CA LEU A 331 -1.26 -20.40 13.35
C LEU A 331 -0.68 -20.54 11.95
N PHE A 332 0.59 -20.18 11.79
CA PHE A 332 1.30 -20.21 10.50
C PHE A 332 2.03 -21.53 10.29
N ARG A 333 2.21 -21.90 9.01
CA ARG A 333 3.02 -23.03 8.54
C ARG A 333 3.69 -22.71 7.21
N TYR A 334 4.81 -23.37 6.93
CA TYR A 334 5.44 -23.31 5.62
C TYR A 334 4.83 -24.31 4.64
N ASN A 335 4.63 -23.89 3.39
CA ASN A 335 4.11 -24.72 2.31
C ASN A 335 5.20 -25.22 1.36
N LEU A 336 4.85 -26.25 0.56
CA LEU A 336 5.64 -26.62 -0.63
C LEU A 336 5.41 -25.60 -1.75
N HIS A 337 6.44 -24.80 -2.05
CA HIS A 337 6.43 -23.76 -3.09
C HIS A 337 7.87 -23.42 -3.54
N PRO A 338 8.11 -22.83 -4.74
CA PRO A 338 9.46 -22.50 -5.22
C PRO A 338 10.23 -21.46 -4.37
N ILE A 339 9.51 -20.67 -3.57
CA ILE A 339 10.04 -19.72 -2.59
C ILE A 339 9.34 -19.90 -1.23
N PRO A 340 9.95 -19.48 -0.10
CA PRO A 340 9.34 -19.63 1.22
C PRO A 340 7.95 -18.99 1.28
N THR A 341 6.94 -19.79 1.60
CA THR A 341 5.52 -19.40 1.51
C THR A 341 4.73 -19.88 2.70
N LEU A 342 3.85 -19.02 3.22
CA LEU A 342 3.13 -19.25 4.46
C LEU A 342 1.63 -19.46 4.22
N GLY A 343 1.12 -20.61 4.66
CA GLY A 343 -0.30 -20.81 4.92
C GLY A 343 -0.64 -20.53 6.38
N PHE A 344 -1.93 -20.38 6.71
CA PHE A 344 -2.33 -20.21 8.11
C PHE A 344 -3.75 -20.70 8.41
N VAL A 345 -4.01 -20.90 9.70
CA VAL A 345 -5.36 -21.09 10.25
C VAL A 345 -5.65 -19.98 11.26
N VAL A 346 -6.82 -19.36 11.16
CA VAL A 346 -7.33 -18.38 12.12
C VAL A 346 -8.38 -19.04 13.00
N ARG A 347 -8.25 -18.88 14.31
CA ARG A 347 -9.28 -19.24 15.29
C ARG A 347 -9.84 -17.98 15.95
N PHE A 348 -11.16 -17.84 15.95
CA PHE A 348 -11.84 -16.71 16.58
C PHE A 348 -13.25 -17.11 17.02
N GLN A 349 -13.57 -16.90 18.31
CA GLN A 349 -14.89 -17.17 18.90
C GLN A 349 -15.46 -18.56 18.52
N GLY A 350 -14.63 -19.60 18.65
CA GLY A 350 -15.03 -20.99 18.35
C GLY A 350 -15.10 -21.35 16.86
N ARG A 351 -14.89 -20.39 15.95
CA ARG A 351 -14.86 -20.60 14.50
C ARG A 351 -13.43 -20.68 13.97
N ARG A 352 -13.27 -21.37 12.84
CA ARG A 352 -11.99 -21.57 12.16
C ARG A 352 -12.05 -21.15 10.69
N PHE A 353 -11.04 -20.42 10.26
CA PHE A 353 -10.78 -20.11 8.85
C PHE A 353 -9.41 -20.65 8.47
N ALA A 354 -9.34 -21.53 7.47
CA ALA A 354 -8.08 -22.07 6.94
C ALA A 354 -7.77 -21.43 5.59
N TYR A 355 -6.55 -20.93 5.45
CA TYR A 355 -6.00 -20.46 4.19
C TYR A 355 -4.78 -21.29 3.82
N SER A 356 -4.83 -21.92 2.64
CA SER A 356 -3.68 -22.68 2.16
C SER A 356 -2.53 -21.77 1.77
N CYS A 357 -2.80 -20.62 1.14
CA CYS A 357 -1.86 -19.94 0.27
C CYS A 357 -1.33 -20.85 -0.85
N ASP A 358 -0.45 -20.31 -1.68
CA ASP A 358 0.29 -20.98 -2.72
C ASP A 358 0.99 -22.20 -2.15
N THR A 359 0.60 -23.34 -2.72
CA THR A 359 1.11 -24.64 -2.31
C THR A 359 0.86 -25.69 -3.36
N LEU A 360 1.80 -26.62 -3.52
CA LEU A 360 1.57 -27.93 -4.11
C LEU A 360 0.97 -28.88 -3.06
N TYR A 361 -0.35 -28.86 -2.88
CA TYR A 361 -1.04 -29.91 -2.14
C TYR A 361 -1.43 -31.03 -3.11
N ASP A 362 -0.57 -32.04 -3.23
CA ASP A 362 -0.90 -33.31 -3.88
C ASP A 362 -0.45 -34.47 -2.97
N PRO A 363 -1.38 -35.20 -2.33
CA PRO A 363 -1.03 -36.31 -1.46
C PRO A 363 -0.17 -37.39 -2.12
N LYS A 364 -0.25 -37.55 -3.44
CA LYS A 364 0.61 -38.49 -4.16
C LYS A 364 2.04 -37.97 -4.20
N THR A 365 2.25 -36.78 -4.77
CA THR A 365 3.58 -36.14 -4.85
C THR A 365 4.22 -35.97 -3.46
N ILE A 366 3.45 -35.58 -2.44
CA ILE A 366 3.96 -35.42 -1.06
C ILE A 366 4.50 -36.75 -0.51
N ARG A 367 3.82 -37.87 -0.78
CA ARG A 367 4.31 -39.20 -0.36
C ARG A 367 5.56 -39.61 -1.14
N GLU A 368 5.56 -39.39 -2.46
CA GLU A 368 6.73 -39.66 -3.31
C GLU A 368 7.98 -38.89 -2.83
N TRP A 369 7.84 -37.59 -2.50
CA TRP A 369 8.97 -36.80 -2.00
C TRP A 369 9.46 -37.27 -0.63
N ALA A 370 8.59 -37.83 0.20
CA ALA A 370 9.01 -38.43 1.46
C ALA A 370 9.73 -39.77 1.25
N ASP A 371 9.27 -40.59 0.30
CA ASP A 371 9.91 -41.84 -0.07
C ASP A 371 11.30 -41.60 -0.69
N ASP A 372 11.46 -40.50 -1.44
CA ASP A 372 12.74 -40.00 -1.96
C ASP A 372 13.66 -39.39 -0.89
N GLY A 373 13.20 -39.29 0.36
CA GLY A 373 13.97 -38.74 1.48
C GLY A 373 14.09 -37.21 1.49
N ILE A 374 13.32 -36.51 0.66
CA ILE A 374 13.28 -35.03 0.61
C ILE A 374 12.50 -34.50 1.82
N LEU A 375 11.40 -35.16 2.19
CA LEU A 375 10.57 -34.78 3.32
C LEU A 375 10.82 -35.70 4.52
N SER A 376 11.07 -35.10 5.69
CA SER A 376 11.06 -35.86 6.94
C SER A 376 9.66 -36.45 7.21
N PRO A 377 9.54 -37.54 8.00
CA PRO A 377 8.24 -38.11 8.34
C PRO A 377 7.28 -37.09 8.95
N SER A 378 7.77 -36.23 9.86
CA SER A 378 6.96 -35.18 10.48
C SER A 378 6.56 -34.08 9.51
N ARG A 379 7.44 -33.72 8.56
CA ARG A 379 7.15 -32.73 7.51
C ARG A 379 6.09 -33.23 6.54
N LYS A 380 6.16 -34.50 6.13
CA LYS A 380 5.11 -35.15 5.34
C LYS A 380 3.76 -35.09 6.06
N GLU A 381 3.74 -35.44 7.34
CA GLU A 381 2.51 -35.45 8.13
C GLU A 381 1.91 -34.05 8.27
N ASP A 382 2.74 -33.04 8.57
CA ASP A 382 2.34 -31.62 8.61
C ASP A 382 1.69 -31.14 7.30
N LEU A 383 2.29 -31.48 6.15
CA LEU A 383 1.77 -31.09 4.83
C LEU A 383 0.45 -31.79 4.48
N LEU A 384 0.29 -33.07 4.84
CA LEU A 384 -0.94 -33.82 4.59
C LEU A 384 -2.09 -33.43 5.53
N ASN A 385 -1.77 -32.95 6.74
CA ASN A 385 -2.74 -32.56 7.77
C ASN A 385 -3.21 -31.11 7.61
N PHE A 386 -3.68 -30.75 6.41
CA PHE A 386 -4.41 -29.50 6.21
C PHE A 386 -5.71 -29.49 7.04
N ASP A 387 -6.09 -28.34 7.62
CA ASP A 387 -7.31 -28.19 8.43
C ASP A 387 -8.56 -28.17 7.54
N TRP A 388 -8.85 -29.32 6.93
CA TRP A 388 -10.04 -29.57 6.15
C TRP A 388 -11.31 -29.48 7.00
N GLU A 389 -11.18 -29.38 8.33
CA GLU A 389 -12.27 -29.25 9.29
C GLU A 389 -12.64 -27.80 9.65
N ALA A 390 -11.96 -26.80 9.09
CA ALA A 390 -12.30 -25.40 9.29
C ALA A 390 -13.74 -25.06 8.84
N ASP A 391 -14.36 -24.03 9.41
CA ASP A 391 -15.70 -23.57 9.03
C ASP A 391 -15.70 -22.89 7.65
N LEU A 392 -14.56 -22.30 7.27
CA LEU A 392 -14.29 -21.72 5.96
C LEU A 392 -12.89 -22.13 5.52
N ILE A 393 -12.75 -22.55 4.26
CA ILE A 393 -11.48 -22.89 3.64
C ILE A 393 -11.32 -22.05 2.38
N LEU A 394 -10.22 -21.31 2.29
CA LEU A 394 -9.76 -20.68 1.07
C LEU A 394 -8.48 -21.39 0.63
N HIS A 395 -8.52 -22.07 -0.52
CA HIS A 395 -7.41 -22.89 -0.99
C HIS A 395 -6.94 -22.39 -2.36
N GLU A 396 -5.66 -22.06 -2.48
CA GLU A 396 -5.05 -21.66 -3.75
C GLU A 396 -4.79 -22.91 -4.61
N ALA A 397 -5.32 -22.90 -5.82
CA ALA A 397 -5.08 -23.93 -6.82
C ALA A 397 -4.49 -23.28 -8.07
N GLY A 398 -3.93 -24.09 -8.97
CA GLY A 398 -3.33 -23.54 -10.17
C GLY A 398 -2.68 -24.60 -11.03
N ILE A 399 -1.66 -24.18 -11.77
CA ILE A 399 -0.98 -25.04 -12.75
C ILE A 399 0.08 -25.91 -12.03
N PRO A 400 -0.02 -27.25 -12.09
CA PRO A 400 1.02 -28.13 -11.57
C PRO A 400 2.33 -27.99 -12.36
N PRO A 401 3.50 -28.28 -11.78
CA PRO A 401 3.70 -28.84 -10.44
C PRO A 401 3.81 -27.78 -9.33
N ILE A 402 3.54 -26.50 -9.60
CA ILE A 402 3.76 -25.43 -8.61
C ILE A 402 2.61 -25.35 -7.62
N HIS A 403 1.38 -25.33 -8.11
CA HIS A 403 0.18 -25.15 -7.28
C HIS A 403 -0.65 -26.43 -7.23
N THR A 404 -1.59 -26.45 -6.29
CA THR A 404 -2.51 -27.56 -6.04
C THR A 404 -3.32 -27.87 -7.31
N PRO A 405 -3.26 -29.12 -7.81
CA PRO A 405 -4.11 -29.54 -8.93
C PRO A 405 -5.61 -29.49 -8.58
N LEU A 406 -6.45 -29.04 -9.52
CA LEU A 406 -7.89 -28.93 -9.30
C LEU A 406 -8.59 -30.28 -9.13
N ASP A 407 -8.09 -31.33 -9.77
CA ASP A 407 -8.60 -32.71 -9.64
C ASP A 407 -8.43 -33.25 -8.21
N VAL A 408 -7.30 -32.97 -7.56
CA VAL A 408 -7.07 -33.31 -6.14
C VAL A 408 -8.14 -32.68 -5.24
N LEU A 409 -8.53 -31.43 -5.50
CA LEU A 409 -9.58 -30.76 -4.73
C LEU A 409 -10.99 -31.28 -5.10
N ALA A 410 -11.21 -31.66 -6.36
CA ALA A 410 -12.50 -32.18 -6.83
C ALA A 410 -12.86 -33.53 -6.17
N GLU A 411 -11.85 -34.35 -5.86
CA GLU A 411 -11.98 -35.63 -5.15
C GLU A 411 -12.32 -35.48 -3.65
N LEU A 412 -12.24 -34.28 -3.08
CA LEU A 412 -12.59 -34.06 -1.69
C LEU A 412 -14.08 -34.36 -1.42
N PRO A 413 -14.43 -34.83 -0.21
CA PRO A 413 -15.83 -35.06 0.16
C PRO A 413 -16.69 -33.80 -0.01
N ASP A 414 -17.94 -33.96 -0.45
CA ASP A 414 -18.86 -32.82 -0.68
C ASP A 414 -19.06 -31.94 0.55
N VAL A 415 -18.99 -32.52 1.76
CA VAL A 415 -19.06 -31.76 3.02
C VAL A 415 -17.91 -30.77 3.16
N VAL A 416 -16.71 -31.11 2.67
CA VAL A 416 -15.55 -30.22 2.62
C VAL A 416 -15.71 -29.19 1.50
N LYS A 417 -16.14 -29.63 0.30
CA LYS A 417 -16.34 -28.72 -0.84
C LYS A 417 -17.37 -27.61 -0.57
N LYS A 418 -18.39 -27.88 0.26
CA LYS A 418 -19.40 -26.88 0.69
C LYS A 418 -18.84 -25.70 1.49
N ARG A 419 -17.69 -25.88 2.14
CA ARG A 419 -16.99 -24.86 2.95
C ARG A 419 -15.68 -24.40 2.32
N LEU A 420 -15.29 -25.02 1.21
CA LEU A 420 -14.15 -24.68 0.37
C LEU A 420 -14.52 -23.64 -0.68
N TYR A 421 -13.64 -22.67 -0.83
CA TYR A 421 -13.52 -21.80 -1.99
C TYR A 421 -12.12 -21.90 -2.57
N VAL A 422 -12.03 -21.97 -3.88
CA VAL A 422 -10.77 -21.98 -4.62
C VAL A 422 -10.42 -20.55 -5.03
N THR A 423 -9.15 -20.19 -4.91
CA THR A 423 -8.59 -18.91 -5.37
C THR A 423 -7.29 -19.15 -6.14
N HIS A 424 -6.66 -18.10 -6.66
CA HIS A 424 -5.48 -18.17 -7.52
C HIS A 424 -5.76 -18.92 -8.84
N VAL A 425 -6.99 -18.85 -9.35
CA VAL A 425 -7.42 -19.55 -10.56
C VAL A 425 -8.14 -18.62 -11.52
N SER A 426 -8.05 -18.89 -12.82
CA SER A 426 -9.03 -18.33 -13.75
C SER A 426 -10.38 -18.98 -13.50
N PRO A 427 -11.49 -18.22 -13.37
CA PRO A 427 -12.81 -18.82 -13.19
C PRO A 427 -13.20 -19.81 -14.29
N SER A 428 -12.69 -19.59 -15.50
CA SER A 428 -12.91 -20.46 -16.66
C SER A 428 -12.24 -21.84 -16.55
N SER A 429 -11.25 -22.01 -15.68
CA SER A 429 -10.50 -23.26 -15.52
C SER A 429 -11.11 -24.22 -14.49
N VAL A 430 -12.09 -23.77 -13.69
CA VAL A 430 -12.73 -24.58 -12.66
C VAL A 430 -13.93 -25.34 -13.25
N PRO A 431 -13.89 -26.68 -13.35
CA PRO A 431 -14.95 -27.42 -14.01
C PRO A 431 -16.25 -27.43 -13.15
N PRO A 432 -17.40 -26.98 -13.68
CA PRO A 432 -18.64 -26.82 -12.91
C PRO A 432 -19.16 -28.10 -12.24
N GLU A 433 -18.89 -29.26 -12.83
CA GLU A 433 -19.33 -30.58 -12.37
C GLU A 433 -18.62 -31.07 -11.10
N THR A 434 -17.50 -30.44 -10.73
CA THR A 434 -16.68 -30.85 -9.57
C THR A 434 -17.30 -30.47 -8.23
N GLY A 435 -18.21 -29.50 -8.23
CA GLY A 435 -18.75 -28.88 -7.02
C GLY A 435 -17.80 -27.88 -6.35
N LEU A 436 -16.63 -27.61 -6.96
CA LEU A 436 -15.73 -26.55 -6.53
C LEU A 436 -16.32 -25.18 -6.86
N ARG A 437 -16.01 -24.19 -6.03
CA ARG A 437 -16.48 -22.81 -6.19
C ARG A 437 -15.30 -21.86 -6.12
N VAL A 438 -15.19 -20.97 -7.10
CA VAL A 438 -14.26 -19.86 -7.04
C VAL A 438 -14.70 -18.89 -5.96
N ALA A 439 -13.76 -18.35 -5.20
CA ALA A 439 -14.06 -17.36 -4.18
C ALA A 439 -14.66 -16.10 -4.81
N PRO A 440 -15.87 -15.67 -4.40
CA PRO A 440 -16.48 -14.48 -4.98
C PRO A 440 -15.77 -13.22 -4.48
N THR A 441 -15.49 -12.28 -5.38
CA THR A 441 -14.79 -11.03 -5.07
C THR A 441 -15.77 -9.91 -4.71
N GLY A 442 -15.33 -8.90 -3.98
CA GLY A 442 -16.16 -7.73 -3.65
C GLY A 442 -16.76 -7.75 -2.24
N LEU A 443 -17.13 -6.57 -1.74
CA LEU A 443 -17.67 -6.38 -0.39
C LEU A 443 -19.02 -7.08 -0.20
N GLU A 444 -19.88 -6.99 -1.22
CA GLU A 444 -21.20 -7.59 -1.28
C GLU A 444 -21.15 -9.12 -1.13
N ASN A 445 -20.00 -9.71 -1.45
CA ASN A 445 -19.74 -11.15 -1.40
C ASN A 445 -18.93 -11.58 -0.17
N THR A 446 -18.80 -10.72 0.85
CA THR A 446 -18.11 -11.06 2.10
C THR A 446 -18.65 -12.37 2.69
N ILE A 447 -17.78 -13.36 2.82
CA ILE A 447 -18.10 -14.67 3.38
C ILE A 447 -18.13 -14.55 4.90
N LYS A 448 -19.32 -14.60 5.50
CA LYS A 448 -19.52 -14.35 6.94
C LYS A 448 -19.43 -15.64 7.73
N LEU A 449 -18.67 -15.60 8.83
CA LEU A 449 -18.64 -16.64 9.85
C LEU A 449 -19.39 -16.11 11.08
N PHE A 450 -20.57 -16.64 11.34
CA PHE A 450 -21.38 -16.19 12.48
C PHE A 450 -20.71 -16.60 13.79
N VAL A 451 -20.41 -15.59 14.60
CA VAL A 451 -19.78 -15.67 15.91
C VAL A 451 -20.61 -14.88 16.92
N ASP A 452 -20.53 -15.27 18.19
CA ASP A 452 -21.09 -14.46 19.26
C ASP A 452 -20.20 -13.21 19.45
N PRO A 453 -20.80 -12.01 19.50
CA PRO A 453 -20.03 -10.81 19.76
C PRO A 453 -19.45 -10.89 21.19
N PRO A 454 -18.20 -10.45 21.40
CA PRO A 454 -17.62 -10.45 22.73
C PRO A 454 -18.41 -9.54 23.69
N ASP A 455 -18.54 -9.96 24.95
CA ASP A 455 -19.26 -9.22 26.02
C ASP A 455 -18.78 -7.76 26.20
N VAL A 456 -17.57 -7.46 25.74
CA VAL A 456 -16.89 -6.16 25.83
C VAL A 456 -16.86 -5.37 24.51
N SER A 457 -17.67 -5.76 23.51
CA SER A 457 -17.69 -5.16 22.16
C SER A 457 -17.85 -3.63 22.15
N LEU A 458 -18.78 -3.08 22.94
CA LEU A 458 -18.96 -1.61 23.04
C LEU A 458 -17.71 -0.92 23.60
N ALA A 459 -17.11 -1.46 24.66
CA ALA A 459 -15.89 -0.91 25.23
C ALA A 459 -14.73 -0.93 24.21
N HIS A 460 -14.59 -2.03 23.46
CA HIS A 460 -13.61 -2.10 22.36
C HIS A 460 -13.86 -1.03 21.30
N GLN A 461 -15.10 -0.87 20.84
CA GLN A 461 -15.46 0.15 19.86
C GLN A 461 -15.17 1.57 20.34
N MET A 462 -15.41 1.86 21.62
CA MET A 462 -15.09 3.15 22.22
C MET A 462 -13.57 3.37 22.34
N LEU A 463 -12.82 2.34 22.75
CA LEU A 463 -11.36 2.41 22.83
C LEU A 463 -10.72 2.55 21.43
N ASP A 464 -11.34 2.01 20.39
CA ASP A 464 -10.88 2.19 19.01
C ASP A 464 -10.89 3.66 18.59
N VAL A 465 -11.83 4.46 19.10
CA VAL A 465 -11.82 5.90 18.89
C VAL A 465 -10.56 6.55 19.47
N LEU A 466 -10.15 6.17 20.69
CA LEU A 466 -8.91 6.69 21.30
C LEU A 466 -7.66 6.33 20.49
N VAL A 467 -7.61 5.12 19.92
CA VAL A 467 -6.45 4.63 19.16
C VAL A 467 -6.33 5.29 17.77
N HIS A 468 -7.46 5.58 17.12
CA HIS A 468 -7.49 5.98 15.71
C HIS A 468 -7.81 7.47 15.47
N THR A 469 -8.18 8.21 16.51
CA THR A 469 -8.24 9.68 16.49
C THR A 469 -6.84 10.24 16.80
N ASP A 470 -6.30 11.07 15.89
CA ASP A 470 -4.96 11.67 15.99
C ASP A 470 -4.77 12.44 17.30
N LEU A 471 -5.85 13.04 17.77
CA LEU A 471 -5.91 13.84 18.98
C LEU A 471 -5.57 13.06 20.26
N PHE A 472 -5.99 11.80 20.35
CA PHE A 472 -5.98 11.03 21.59
C PHE A 472 -4.83 10.02 21.68
N ARG A 473 -4.07 9.84 20.60
CA ARG A 473 -3.03 8.81 20.50
C ARG A 473 -1.91 8.95 21.54
N SER A 474 -1.61 10.17 22.01
CA SER A 474 -0.58 10.42 23.03
C SER A 474 -1.10 10.35 24.47
N LEU A 475 -2.39 10.05 24.67
CA LEU A 475 -2.95 9.96 26.00
C LEU A 475 -2.43 8.72 26.76
N PRO A 476 -2.09 8.87 28.06
CA PRO A 476 -1.78 7.75 28.92
C PRO A 476 -2.96 6.77 29.03
N ILE A 477 -2.67 5.48 29.28
CA ILE A 477 -3.70 4.44 29.33
C ILE A 477 -4.73 4.68 30.44
N GLU A 478 -4.34 5.38 31.51
CA GLU A 478 -5.22 5.77 32.61
C GLU A 478 -6.38 6.65 32.14
N LYS A 479 -6.15 7.50 31.12
CA LYS A 479 -7.18 8.32 30.50
C LYS A 479 -8.23 7.47 29.75
N SER A 480 -7.91 6.23 29.36
CA SER A 480 -8.89 5.35 28.71
C SER A 480 -10.09 5.06 29.61
N LEU A 481 -9.87 4.91 30.92
CA LEU A 481 -10.96 4.71 31.88
C LEU A 481 -11.81 5.97 32.05
N ASP A 482 -11.18 7.15 32.12
CA ASP A 482 -11.89 8.43 32.18
C ASP A 482 -12.74 8.62 30.91
N PHE A 483 -12.19 8.31 29.75
CA PHE A 483 -12.91 8.36 28.47
C PHE A 483 -14.14 7.45 28.49
N LEU A 484 -14.00 6.18 28.89
CA LEU A 484 -15.11 5.23 28.96
C LEU A 484 -16.23 5.69 29.90
N ARG A 485 -15.94 6.50 30.92
CA ARG A 485 -16.94 7.05 31.86
C ARG A 485 -17.74 8.23 31.29
N ILE A 486 -17.12 9.04 30.42
CA ILE A 486 -17.71 10.29 29.92
C ILE A 486 -18.26 10.16 28.48
N ALA A 487 -17.73 9.23 27.70
CA ALA A 487 -18.09 9.01 26.31
C ALA A 487 -19.44 8.31 26.17
N ARG A 488 -20.34 8.87 25.35
CA ARG A 488 -21.69 8.35 25.14
C ARG A 488 -21.95 8.11 23.65
N PRO A 489 -22.37 6.90 23.24
CA PRO A 489 -22.80 6.68 21.86
C PRO A 489 -24.08 7.47 21.57
N LYS A 490 -24.16 8.07 20.38
CA LYS A 490 -25.35 8.77 19.89
C LYS A 490 -25.51 8.50 18.39
N THR A 491 -26.76 8.35 17.95
CA THR A 491 -27.08 8.12 16.54
C THR A 491 -27.89 9.28 15.98
N PHE A 492 -27.59 9.66 14.74
CA PHE A 492 -28.31 10.65 13.95
C PHE A 492 -28.75 10.00 12.63
N GLN A 493 -29.94 10.32 12.16
CA GLN A 493 -30.46 9.83 10.89
C GLN A 493 -29.90 10.65 9.72
N ALA A 494 -29.98 10.11 8.50
CA ALA A 494 -29.59 10.85 7.31
C ALA A 494 -30.37 12.18 7.21
N ARG A 495 -29.67 13.25 6.83
CA ARG A 495 -30.16 14.64 6.75
C ARG A 495 -30.46 15.31 8.09
N GLU A 496 -30.23 14.64 9.22
CA GLU A 496 -30.43 15.24 10.54
C GLU A 496 -29.34 16.28 10.83
N GLN A 497 -29.74 17.43 11.39
CA GLN A 497 -28.82 18.47 11.82
C GLN A 497 -28.13 18.07 13.13
N ILE A 498 -26.81 17.91 13.12
CA ILE A 498 -26.03 17.56 14.32
C ILE A 498 -25.56 18.83 15.05
N ILE A 499 -25.09 19.83 14.30
CA ILE A 499 -24.66 21.14 14.82
C ILE A 499 -25.27 22.23 13.95
N ARG A 500 -25.82 23.28 14.57
CA ARG A 500 -26.23 24.49 13.89
C ARG A 500 -25.22 25.61 14.10
N LYS A 501 -24.87 26.34 13.03
CA LYS A 501 -23.99 27.51 13.10
C LYS A 501 -24.60 28.57 14.03
N GLY A 502 -23.79 29.16 14.89
CA GLY A 502 -24.21 30.18 15.85
C GLY A 502 -24.66 29.67 17.21
N ASP A 503 -24.93 28.36 17.37
CA ASP A 503 -25.27 27.78 18.67
C ASP A 503 -24.06 27.77 19.61
N LEU A 504 -24.30 27.58 20.92
CA LEU A 504 -23.23 27.35 21.88
C LEU A 504 -22.61 25.95 21.71
N GLY A 505 -21.30 25.85 21.91
CA GLY A 505 -20.57 24.59 21.79
C GLY A 505 -20.70 23.70 23.03
N GLU A 506 -21.74 22.89 23.12
CA GLU A 506 -22.01 22.07 24.33
C GLU A 506 -21.42 20.66 24.31
N CYS A 507 -21.15 20.09 23.14
CA CYS A 507 -20.60 18.73 23.01
C CYS A 507 -19.48 18.66 21.97
N PHE A 508 -18.54 17.74 22.20
CA PHE A 508 -17.54 17.26 21.24
C PHE A 508 -18.00 15.91 20.68
N TYR A 509 -17.70 15.64 19.41
CA TYR A 509 -18.14 14.44 18.72
C TYR A 509 -16.99 13.78 17.96
N VAL A 510 -16.97 12.45 17.97
CA VAL A 510 -16.14 11.64 17.07
C VAL A 510 -17.02 10.67 16.31
N VAL A 511 -16.90 10.63 14.99
CA VAL A 511 -17.70 9.73 14.15
C VAL A 511 -17.21 8.28 14.35
N GLN A 512 -18.12 7.38 14.67
CA GLN A 512 -17.87 5.95 14.78
C GLN A 512 -18.29 5.21 13.51
N SER A 513 -19.41 5.61 12.89
CA SER A 513 -19.90 5.08 11.62
C SER A 513 -20.73 6.15 10.88
N GLY A 514 -20.90 5.98 9.57
CA GLY A 514 -21.61 6.97 8.72
C GLY A 514 -20.77 8.17 8.29
N GLU A 515 -21.42 9.15 7.66
CA GLU A 515 -20.82 10.39 7.17
C GLU A 515 -21.62 11.63 7.55
N ALA A 516 -20.91 12.74 7.82
CA ALA A 516 -21.50 14.05 8.06
C ALA A 516 -20.82 15.12 7.21
N GLU A 517 -21.57 16.11 6.74
CA GLU A 517 -21.06 17.23 5.96
C GLU A 517 -20.94 18.47 6.84
N VAL A 518 -19.80 19.15 6.76
CA VAL A 518 -19.57 20.46 7.36
C VAL A 518 -19.91 21.53 6.33
N ILE A 519 -20.91 22.36 6.63
CA ILE A 519 -21.43 23.38 5.73
C ILE A 519 -21.10 24.75 6.29
N ARG A 520 -20.42 25.59 5.49
CA ARG A 520 -20.10 26.98 5.81
C ARG A 520 -20.63 27.87 4.70
N ASP A 521 -21.46 28.84 5.06
CA ASP A 521 -22.02 29.84 4.14
C ASP A 521 -22.67 29.19 2.90
N GLY A 522 -23.46 28.12 3.14
CA GLY A 522 -24.17 27.36 2.10
C GLY A 522 -23.30 26.38 1.30
N THR A 523 -21.99 26.31 1.55
CA THR A 523 -21.07 25.44 0.81
C THR A 523 -20.56 24.30 1.69
N VAL A 524 -20.57 23.06 1.19
CA VAL A 524 -19.91 21.93 1.85
C VAL A 524 -18.40 22.14 1.79
N VAL A 525 -17.78 22.40 2.95
CA VAL A 525 -16.33 22.65 3.05
C VAL A 525 -15.55 21.39 3.39
N LYS A 526 -16.20 20.38 3.97
CA LYS A 526 -15.59 19.11 4.36
C LYS A 526 -16.64 18.02 4.54
N VAL A 527 -16.32 16.79 4.14
CA VAL A 527 -17.05 15.58 4.54
C VAL A 527 -16.25 14.89 5.64
N LEU A 528 -16.93 14.54 6.72
CA LEU A 528 -16.42 13.81 7.88
C LEU A 528 -16.90 12.36 7.79
N GLY A 529 -16.04 11.41 8.17
CA GLY A 529 -16.47 10.04 8.40
C GLY A 529 -15.76 9.41 9.58
N ARG A 530 -15.79 8.08 9.67
CA ARG A 530 -15.23 7.29 10.79
C ARG A 530 -13.91 7.88 11.31
N TYR A 531 -13.81 8.02 12.62
CA TYR A 531 -12.72 8.60 13.43
C TYR A 531 -12.40 10.09 13.19
N ASP A 532 -13.07 10.78 12.26
CA ASP A 532 -13.03 12.24 12.24
C ASP A 532 -13.82 12.79 13.43
N TYR A 533 -13.35 13.93 13.95
CA TYR A 533 -14.02 14.64 15.04
C TYR A 533 -14.48 16.03 14.62
N PHE A 534 -15.46 16.55 15.36
CA PHE A 534 -16.01 17.88 15.15
C PHE A 534 -16.61 18.47 16.43
N GLY A 535 -16.82 19.78 16.40
CA GLY A 535 -17.36 20.54 17.52
C GLY A 535 -16.31 21.02 18.53
N GLU A 536 -15.04 20.69 18.30
CA GLU A 536 -13.91 21.10 19.13
C GLU A 536 -13.74 22.63 19.17
N MET A 537 -13.97 23.32 18.04
CA MET A 537 -13.63 24.74 17.89
C MET A 537 -14.39 25.62 18.88
N ALA A 538 -15.70 25.40 18.99
CA ALA A 538 -16.57 26.17 19.87
C ALA A 538 -16.21 25.98 21.35
N ILE A 539 -15.68 24.81 21.70
CA ILE A 539 -15.27 24.48 23.08
C ILE A 539 -13.91 25.11 23.40
N VAL A 540 -12.90 24.95 22.54
CA VAL A 540 -11.51 25.37 22.85
C VAL A 540 -11.23 26.85 22.63
N LEU A 541 -12.01 27.50 21.76
CA LEU A 541 -11.95 28.95 21.52
C LEU A 541 -12.98 29.73 22.33
N ASP A 542 -13.91 29.05 23.00
CA ASP A 542 -15.04 29.66 23.70
C ASP A 542 -15.85 30.61 22.81
N GLN A 543 -16.27 30.10 21.65
CA GLN A 543 -17.00 30.84 20.62
C GLN A 543 -18.22 30.04 20.15
N PRO A 544 -19.24 30.69 19.56
CA PRO A 544 -20.34 30.00 18.90
C PRO A 544 -19.87 29.02 17.80
N ARG A 545 -20.71 28.05 17.47
CA ARG A 545 -20.46 27.07 16.39
C ARG A 545 -20.16 27.79 15.08
N TYR A 546 -19.00 27.49 14.50
CA TYR A 546 -18.47 28.18 13.32
C TYR A 546 -19.14 27.74 12.00
N ALA A 547 -19.67 26.51 11.94
CA ALA A 547 -20.27 25.91 10.76
C ALA A 547 -21.38 24.94 11.17
N ASP A 548 -22.28 24.65 10.24
CA ASP A 548 -23.28 23.61 10.36
C ASP A 548 -22.64 22.23 10.16
N VAL A 549 -23.16 21.21 10.85
CA VAL A 549 -22.83 19.81 10.59
C VAL A 549 -24.12 19.03 10.41
N VAL A 550 -24.28 18.40 9.25
CA VAL A 550 -25.49 17.66 8.88
C VAL A 550 -25.10 16.23 8.55
N ALA A 551 -25.85 15.27 9.09
CA ALA A 551 -25.67 13.86 8.76
C ALA A 551 -25.97 13.62 7.27
N ARG A 552 -25.03 13.03 6.55
CA ARG A 552 -25.20 12.65 5.14
C ARG A 552 -25.86 11.28 5.01
N SER A 553 -25.59 10.41 5.97
CA SER A 553 -26.17 9.07 6.14
C SER A 553 -26.57 8.82 7.60
N ARG A 554 -26.94 7.60 7.99
CA ARG A 554 -27.09 7.27 9.41
C ARG A 554 -25.70 7.35 10.06
N VAL A 555 -25.52 8.30 10.98
CA VAL A 555 -24.24 8.55 11.66
C VAL A 555 -24.31 8.07 13.09
N GLU A 556 -23.35 7.25 13.50
CA GLU A 556 -23.10 6.97 14.91
C GLU A 556 -21.87 7.74 15.34
N VAL A 557 -21.95 8.41 16.48
CA VAL A 557 -20.86 9.17 17.08
C VAL A 557 -20.64 8.76 18.52
N ILE A 558 -19.41 8.93 18.98
CA ILE A 558 -19.11 9.09 20.40
C ILE A 558 -19.19 10.58 20.75
N MET A 559 -20.08 10.92 21.67
CA MET A 559 -20.32 12.26 22.17
C MET A 559 -19.72 12.43 23.56
N ILE A 560 -19.08 13.58 23.81
CA ILE A 560 -18.58 13.99 25.13
C ILE A 560 -19.06 15.40 25.42
N ASP A 561 -19.63 15.62 26.60
CA ASP A 561 -20.12 16.94 27.02
C ASP A 561 -18.96 17.92 27.25
N ARG A 562 -19.20 19.22 27.05
CA ARG A 562 -18.18 20.28 27.04
C ARG A 562 -17.28 20.27 28.28
N LEU A 563 -17.88 20.19 29.46
CA LEU A 563 -17.14 20.23 30.73
C LEU A 563 -16.28 18.98 30.91
N ASP A 564 -16.87 17.81 30.64
CA ASP A 564 -16.16 16.53 30.69
C ASP A 564 -15.02 16.50 29.68
N PHE A 565 -15.24 16.99 28.46
CA PHE A 565 -14.21 17.07 27.43
C PHE A 565 -13.06 17.98 27.85
N LEU A 566 -13.34 19.18 28.37
CA LEU A 566 -12.31 20.11 28.84
C LEU A 566 -11.50 19.53 30.00
N GLN A 567 -12.15 18.85 30.96
CA GLN A 567 -11.47 18.17 32.06
C GLN A 567 -10.65 16.97 31.58
N PHE A 568 -11.19 16.20 30.63
CA PHE A 568 -10.52 15.04 30.05
C PHE A 568 -9.19 15.42 29.39
N ILE A 569 -9.19 16.50 28.60
CA ILE A 569 -7.99 16.99 27.91
C ILE A 569 -7.11 17.92 28.77
N ALA A 570 -7.55 18.28 29.99
CA ALA A 570 -6.77 19.12 30.89
C ALA A 570 -5.42 18.48 31.22
N ASN A 571 -4.39 19.32 31.41
CA ASN A 571 -3.01 18.90 31.69
C ASN A 571 -2.38 18.02 30.59
N THR A 572 -2.85 18.13 29.35
CA THR A 572 -2.25 17.50 28.17
C THR A 572 -1.86 18.55 27.12
N GLU A 573 -1.19 18.14 26.04
CA GLU A 573 -0.90 19.02 24.91
C GLU A 573 -2.14 19.31 24.02
N ILE A 574 -3.19 18.49 24.15
CA ILE A 574 -4.39 18.49 23.30
C ILE A 574 -5.06 19.87 23.20
N PRO A 575 -5.32 20.63 24.28
CA PRO A 575 -5.93 21.95 24.18
C PRO A 575 -5.16 22.90 23.25
N SER A 576 -3.82 22.85 23.29
CA SER A 576 -3.00 23.71 22.45
C SER A 576 -3.02 23.27 20.98
N LEU A 577 -2.98 21.95 20.73
CA LEU A 577 -3.13 21.36 19.39
C LEU A 577 -4.50 21.71 18.78
N LEU A 578 -5.59 21.58 19.54
CA LEU A 578 -6.94 21.90 19.07
C LEU A 578 -7.09 23.38 18.73
N ARG A 579 -6.53 24.28 19.55
CA ARG A 579 -6.53 25.72 19.23
C ARG A 579 -5.74 26.01 17.95
N GLN A 580 -4.63 25.30 17.72
CA GLN A 580 -3.84 25.43 16.49
C GLN A 580 -4.62 24.93 15.27
N VAL A 581 -5.25 23.75 15.37
CA VAL A 581 -6.13 23.20 14.33
C VAL A 581 -7.27 24.15 14.03
N ALA A 582 -7.96 24.67 15.06
CA ALA A 582 -9.08 25.60 14.92
C ALA A 582 -8.66 26.88 14.20
N ARG A 583 -7.54 27.50 14.61
CA ARG A 583 -6.98 28.68 13.93
C ARG A 583 -6.67 28.40 12.47
N ASN A 584 -5.99 27.29 12.17
CA ASN A 584 -5.61 26.95 10.81
C ASN A 584 -6.82 26.63 9.91
N LYS A 585 -7.88 26.02 10.46
CA LYS A 585 -9.18 25.84 9.78
C LYS A 585 -9.83 27.18 9.43
N MET A 586 -9.76 28.18 10.32
CA MET A 586 -10.31 29.53 10.08
C MET A 586 -9.51 30.34 9.04
N THR A 587 -8.26 29.96 8.76
CA THR A 587 -7.37 30.71 7.85
C THR A 587 -7.18 30.08 6.47
N ASP A 588 -8.06 29.17 6.05
CA ASP A 588 -8.04 28.44 4.76
C ASP A 588 -6.80 27.55 4.52
N ALA A 589 -6.16 27.04 5.56
CA ALA A 589 -5.05 26.10 5.40
C ALA A 589 -5.46 24.81 4.67
N TRP A 590 -6.69 24.35 4.88
CA TRP A 590 -7.22 23.12 4.29
C TRP A 590 -7.38 23.20 2.76
N PRO A 591 -8.06 24.23 2.18
CA PRO A 591 -8.07 24.46 0.74
C PRO A 591 -6.67 24.56 0.13
N VAL A 592 -5.75 25.29 0.78
CA VAL A 592 -4.38 25.47 0.26
C VAL A 592 -3.62 24.14 0.20
N MET A 593 -3.69 23.32 1.26
CA MET A 593 -3.11 21.96 1.24
C MET A 593 -3.79 21.07 0.19
N SER A 594 -5.10 21.19 0.00
CA SER A 594 -5.82 20.37 -0.97
C SER A 594 -5.56 20.75 -2.42
N ALA A 595 -5.06 21.97 -2.68
CA ALA A 595 -4.62 22.43 -3.99
C ALA A 595 -3.18 22.02 -4.33
N ASN A 596 -2.33 21.75 -3.32
CA ASN A 596 -0.94 21.33 -3.53
C ASN A 596 -0.86 19.86 -3.97
N ARG A 597 -0.09 19.55 -5.03
CA ARG A 597 -0.01 18.19 -5.58
C ARG A 597 0.46 17.09 -4.60
N HIS A 598 1.25 17.45 -3.59
CA HIS A 598 1.82 16.50 -2.61
C HIS A 598 0.95 16.34 -1.37
N PHE A 599 0.21 17.36 -1.00
CA PHE A 599 -0.72 17.32 0.12
C PHE A 599 -2.14 16.92 -0.31
N ARG A 600 -2.52 17.12 -1.57
CA ARG A 600 -3.81 16.69 -2.14
C ARG A 600 -4.13 15.22 -1.87
N PRO A 601 -3.21 14.25 -2.10
CA PRO A 601 -3.47 12.82 -1.89
C PRO A 601 -3.51 12.39 -0.43
N LEU A 602 -3.16 13.28 0.52
CA LEU A 602 -3.20 12.95 1.93
C LEU A 602 -4.63 12.75 2.41
N THR A 603 -4.79 11.77 3.29
CA THR A 603 -6.06 11.49 3.98
C THR A 603 -6.49 12.68 4.84
N THR A 604 -7.78 12.74 5.18
CA THR A 604 -8.32 13.73 6.12
C THR A 604 -7.57 13.75 7.45
N PHE A 605 -7.18 12.57 7.93
CA PHE A 605 -6.37 12.36 9.12
C PHE A 605 -4.98 13.01 8.99
N GLN A 606 -4.23 12.67 7.94
CA GLN A 606 -2.91 13.23 7.66
C GLN A 606 -2.93 14.77 7.54
N LYS A 607 -3.93 15.33 6.85
CA LYS A 607 -4.11 16.78 6.75
C LYS A 607 -4.41 17.42 8.11
N THR A 608 -5.18 16.75 8.97
CA THR A 608 -5.48 17.25 10.32
C THR A 608 -4.22 17.26 11.20
N GLN A 609 -3.36 16.24 11.10
CA GLN A 609 -2.05 16.23 11.76
C GLN A 609 -1.17 17.40 11.30
N LEU A 610 -1.18 17.74 10.00
CA LEU A 610 -0.48 18.93 9.49
C LEU A 610 -1.08 20.23 10.07
N LEU A 611 -2.41 20.35 10.12
CA LEU A 611 -3.07 21.51 10.75
C LEU A 611 -2.67 21.70 12.21
N ALA A 612 -2.32 20.64 12.94
CA ALA A 612 -1.91 20.73 14.33
C ALA A 612 -0.49 21.31 14.50
N ILE A 613 0.35 21.29 13.45
CA ILE A 613 1.75 21.74 13.52
C ILE A 613 2.07 22.98 12.69
N LEU A 614 1.22 23.33 11.72
CA LEU A 614 1.40 24.53 10.88
C LEU A 614 1.21 25.81 11.70
N GLN A 615 2.06 26.80 11.45
CA GLN A 615 1.97 28.14 12.00
C GLN A 615 1.79 29.16 10.86
N THR A 616 0.87 30.10 11.01
CA THR A 616 0.68 31.17 10.04
C THR A 616 1.68 32.28 10.28
N ARG A 617 2.38 32.72 9.23
CA ARG A 617 3.28 33.89 9.26
C ARG A 617 2.99 34.81 8.07
N GLN A 618 3.10 36.11 8.31
CA GLN A 618 3.06 37.14 7.26
C GLN A 618 4.46 37.72 7.05
N PHE A 619 4.76 38.05 5.81
CA PHE A 619 6.02 38.64 5.37
C PHE A 619 5.71 39.93 4.60
N ALA A 620 6.44 40.99 4.90
CA ALA A 620 6.37 42.24 4.14
C ALA A 620 7.11 42.11 2.80
N GLU A 621 6.77 42.95 1.82
CA GLU A 621 7.48 42.97 0.54
C GLU A 621 9.00 43.15 0.74
N GLY A 622 9.80 42.33 0.06
CA GLY A 622 11.26 42.32 0.19
C GLY A 622 11.80 41.55 1.39
N GLU A 623 10.95 41.13 2.35
CA GLU A 623 11.36 40.26 3.45
C GLU A 623 11.72 38.85 2.94
N ALA A 624 12.82 38.30 3.42
CA ALA A 624 13.26 36.96 3.04
C ALA A 624 12.62 35.89 3.92
N LEU A 625 12.05 34.88 3.28
CA LEU A 625 11.62 33.65 3.94
C LEU A 625 12.85 32.81 4.31
N TYR A 626 13.79 32.68 3.37
CA TYR A 626 15.11 32.09 3.58
C TYR A 626 16.11 32.60 2.53
N ARG A 627 17.40 32.55 2.85
CA ARG A 627 18.51 33.00 2.00
C ARG A 627 19.37 31.83 1.54
N ILE A 628 20.05 32.00 0.40
CA ILE A 628 21.10 31.08 -0.06
C ILE A 628 22.15 30.90 1.05
N GLY A 629 22.63 29.68 1.23
CA GLY A 629 23.59 29.32 2.28
C GLY A 629 22.98 29.15 3.68
N GLY A 630 21.73 29.57 3.90
CA GLY A 630 21.02 29.35 5.15
C GLY A 630 20.70 27.86 5.38
N LEU A 631 20.66 27.45 6.64
CA LEU A 631 20.21 26.10 7.02
C LEU A 631 18.69 25.97 6.85
N PRO A 632 18.19 24.87 6.26
CA PRO A 632 16.77 24.61 6.21
C PRO A 632 16.27 24.20 7.59
N LEU A 633 15.52 25.09 8.24
CA LEU A 633 14.91 24.81 9.55
C LEU A 633 13.41 24.53 9.45
N GLN A 634 12.78 24.92 8.33
CA GLN A 634 11.33 24.96 8.17
C GLN A 634 10.94 24.70 6.70
N LEU A 635 9.71 24.24 6.48
CA LEU A 635 9.04 24.30 5.18
C LEU A 635 7.94 25.35 5.20
N PHE A 636 7.65 25.94 4.04
CA PHE A 636 6.65 26.99 3.88
C PHE A 636 5.67 26.62 2.77
N LEU A 637 4.38 26.73 3.03
CA LEU A 637 3.30 26.60 2.05
C LEU A 637 2.68 27.98 1.84
N ILE A 638 2.75 28.50 0.62
CA ILE A 638 2.21 29.84 0.32
C ILE A 638 0.69 29.81 0.42
N ALA A 639 0.13 30.63 1.31
CA ALA A 639 -1.31 30.79 1.46
C ALA A 639 -1.84 31.86 0.50
N ASP A 640 -1.23 33.04 0.49
CA ASP A 640 -1.57 34.18 -0.37
C ASP A 640 -0.35 35.03 -0.69
N GLY A 641 -0.45 35.80 -1.78
CA GLY A 641 0.65 36.61 -2.30
C GLY A 641 1.63 35.82 -3.16
N GLU A 642 2.69 36.48 -3.59
CA GLU A 642 3.70 35.92 -4.48
C GLU A 642 5.09 35.96 -3.84
N VAL A 643 5.88 34.92 -4.07
CA VAL A 643 7.27 34.79 -3.63
C VAL A 643 8.16 34.72 -4.86
N LEU A 644 9.25 35.50 -4.85
CA LEU A 644 10.29 35.45 -5.85
C LEU A 644 11.43 34.54 -5.36
N LEU A 645 11.70 33.51 -6.14
CA LEU A 645 12.81 32.60 -5.95
C LEU A 645 13.99 33.03 -6.80
N ARG A 646 15.20 33.03 -6.24
CA ARG A 646 16.45 33.30 -6.97
C ARG A 646 17.48 32.25 -6.63
N ASP A 647 18.08 31.62 -7.63
CA ASP A 647 19.14 30.66 -7.42
C ASP A 647 20.55 31.29 -7.51
N GLU A 648 21.57 30.48 -7.28
CA GLU A 648 22.99 30.87 -7.35
C GLU A 648 23.41 31.41 -8.73
N HIS A 649 22.68 31.06 -9.79
CA HIS A 649 22.91 31.52 -11.16
C HIS A 649 22.04 32.74 -11.53
N LYS A 650 21.39 33.38 -10.56
CA LYS A 650 20.49 34.54 -10.72
C LYS A 650 19.26 34.26 -11.58
N ARG A 651 18.91 32.99 -11.82
CA ARG A 651 17.65 32.61 -12.46
C ARG A 651 16.52 32.92 -11.49
N LYS A 652 15.39 33.42 -12.02
CA LYS A 652 14.26 33.88 -11.22
C LYS A 652 13.01 33.05 -11.52
N LEU A 653 12.26 32.71 -10.49
CA LEU A 653 10.95 32.08 -10.62
C LEU A 653 9.98 32.73 -9.64
N LYS A 654 8.82 33.18 -10.13
CA LYS A 654 7.76 33.74 -9.29
C LYS A 654 6.73 32.63 -9.03
N VAL A 655 6.38 32.44 -7.76
CA VAL A 655 5.46 31.39 -7.32
C VAL A 655 4.40 31.96 -6.38
N GLY A 656 3.23 31.35 -6.33
CA GLY A 656 2.09 31.82 -5.56
C GLY A 656 1.43 30.73 -4.72
N ARG A 657 0.17 30.97 -4.36
CA ARG A 657 -0.67 30.11 -3.52
C ARG A 657 -0.53 28.61 -3.85
N GLY A 658 -0.40 27.79 -2.80
CA GLY A 658 -0.28 26.33 -2.90
C GLY A 658 1.14 25.82 -3.15
N THR A 659 2.10 26.70 -3.48
CA THR A 659 3.49 26.28 -3.68
C THR A 659 4.16 25.94 -2.34
N LEU A 660 4.80 24.77 -2.28
CA LEU A 660 5.64 24.35 -1.15
C LEU A 660 7.09 24.78 -1.40
N LEU A 661 7.68 25.44 -0.40
CA LEU A 661 9.02 25.99 -0.40
C LEU A 661 9.86 25.39 0.74
N GLY A 662 11.17 25.33 0.52
CA GLY A 662 12.14 24.91 1.50
C GLY A 662 12.87 23.63 1.09
N ARG A 663 13.63 23.05 2.02
CA ARG A 663 14.37 21.81 1.78
C ARG A 663 14.23 20.88 2.97
N ILE A 664 14.20 19.57 2.69
CA ILE A 664 14.27 18.53 3.70
C ILE A 664 15.67 17.89 3.60
N PRO A 665 16.54 18.06 4.61
CA PRO A 665 17.83 17.39 4.64
C PRO A 665 17.65 15.88 4.74
N GLU A 666 18.56 15.12 4.13
CA GLU A 666 18.70 13.72 4.49
C GLU A 666 19.35 13.59 5.87
N GLU A 667 18.99 12.53 6.58
CA GLU A 667 19.57 12.22 7.89
C GLU A 667 21.10 12.11 7.78
N GLY A 668 21.82 12.82 8.65
CA GLY A 668 23.28 12.89 8.63
C GLY A 668 23.90 13.81 7.57
N GLN A 669 23.10 14.48 6.72
CA GLN A 669 23.61 15.46 5.75
C GLN A 669 23.42 16.90 6.22
N MET A 670 24.50 17.67 6.22
CA MET A 670 24.41 19.12 6.26
C MET A 670 24.13 19.65 4.85
N VAL A 671 22.95 20.25 4.67
CA VAL A 671 22.57 20.92 3.42
C VAL A 671 22.16 22.35 3.71
N THR A 672 22.39 23.23 2.75
CA THR A 672 21.96 24.63 2.78
C THR A 672 20.97 24.91 1.65
N HIS A 673 20.24 26.00 1.77
CA HIS A 673 19.42 26.51 0.66
C HIS A 673 20.32 26.92 -0.52
N ARG A 674 20.00 26.42 -1.72
CA ARG A 674 20.63 26.84 -3.01
C ARG A 674 19.84 27.94 -3.73
N VAL A 675 18.72 28.32 -3.13
CA VAL A 675 17.77 29.29 -3.65
C VAL A 675 17.38 30.19 -2.48
N GLU A 676 17.28 31.49 -2.70
CA GLU A 676 16.63 32.41 -1.76
C GLU A 676 15.18 32.62 -2.16
N ALA A 677 14.32 32.79 -1.15
CA ALA A 677 12.90 33.07 -1.32
C ALA A 677 12.56 34.39 -0.64
N VAL A 678 12.05 35.35 -1.42
CA VAL A 678 11.77 36.71 -0.96
C VAL A 678 10.32 37.06 -1.31
N ALA A 679 9.59 37.65 -0.37
CA ALA A 679 8.24 38.13 -0.60
C ALA A 679 8.23 39.19 -1.72
N ALA A 680 7.36 38.99 -2.71
CA ALA A 680 7.26 39.81 -3.93
C ALA A 680 5.88 40.50 -4.07
N SER A 681 5.10 40.51 -2.99
CA SER A 681 3.83 41.24 -2.86
C SER A 681 3.84 42.03 -1.54
N PRO A 682 3.01 43.08 -1.40
CA PRO A 682 2.95 43.92 -0.18
C PRO A 682 2.76 43.13 1.12
N SER A 683 2.00 42.04 1.05
CA SER A 683 1.83 41.07 2.13
C SER A 683 1.81 39.66 1.55
N VAL A 684 2.73 38.82 2.00
CA VAL A 684 2.78 37.40 1.67
C VAL A 684 2.46 36.61 2.92
N ARG A 685 1.44 35.76 2.85
CA ARG A 685 1.03 34.90 3.95
C ARG A 685 1.41 33.46 3.65
N VAL A 686 2.02 32.79 4.62
CA VAL A 686 2.45 31.39 4.50
C VAL A 686 2.04 30.58 5.73
N PHE A 687 1.85 29.28 5.53
CA PHE A 687 1.86 28.30 6.61
C PHE A 687 3.24 27.67 6.69
N GLN A 688 3.89 27.73 7.85
CA GLN A 688 5.21 27.18 8.07
C GLN A 688 5.17 26.06 9.12
N ALA A 689 6.04 25.06 8.98
CA ALA A 689 6.27 24.06 10.02
C ALA A 689 7.77 23.80 10.16
N SER A 690 8.24 23.68 11.41
CA SER A 690 9.64 23.32 11.65
C SER A 690 9.94 21.90 11.21
N LEU A 691 11.17 21.64 10.77
CA LEU A 691 11.59 20.28 10.41
C LEU A 691 11.50 19.30 11.58
N LYS A 692 11.63 19.77 12.84
CA LYS A 692 11.44 18.93 14.04
C LYS A 692 9.99 18.44 14.17
N GLN A 693 9.02 19.31 13.94
CA GLN A 693 7.60 18.93 13.95
C GLN A 693 7.26 18.02 12.76
N LEU A 694 7.77 18.35 11.58
CA LEU A 694 7.59 17.53 10.38
C LEU A 694 8.23 16.15 10.51
N ALA A 695 9.38 16.02 11.18
CA ALA A 695 10.00 14.72 11.44
C ALA A 695 9.07 13.78 12.22
N ARG A 696 8.36 14.28 13.25
CA ARG A 696 7.36 13.49 13.97
C ARG A 696 6.17 13.10 13.08
N PHE A 697 5.70 14.03 12.25
CA PHE A 697 4.65 13.75 11.27
C PHE A 697 5.09 12.66 10.28
N PHE A 698 6.32 12.73 9.76
CA PHE A 698 6.88 11.77 8.83
C PHE A 698 7.15 10.39 9.44
N GLN A 699 7.49 10.31 10.73
CA GLN A 699 7.57 9.03 11.44
C GLN A 699 6.25 8.27 11.45
N SER A 700 5.12 8.99 11.50
CA SER A 700 3.78 8.40 11.41
C SER A 700 3.27 8.23 9.99
N ASN A 701 3.89 8.93 9.01
CA ASN A 701 3.45 9.00 7.62
C ASN A 701 4.66 8.88 6.65
N PRO A 702 5.38 7.75 6.70
CA PRO A 702 6.67 7.61 6.05
C PRO A 702 6.63 7.74 4.52
N GLY A 703 5.57 7.29 3.85
CA GLY A 703 5.47 7.47 2.40
C GLY A 703 5.22 8.92 1.96
N THR A 704 4.69 9.77 2.84
CA THR A 704 4.59 11.22 2.59
C THR A 704 5.97 11.88 2.56
N PHE A 705 6.87 11.45 3.43
CA PHE A 705 8.26 11.91 3.43
C PHE A 705 8.96 11.58 2.11
N ILE A 706 8.85 10.33 1.64
CA ILE A 706 9.46 9.87 0.38
C ILE A 706 8.96 10.72 -0.81
N ARG A 707 7.64 10.95 -0.90
CA ARG A 707 7.02 11.74 -1.97
C ARG A 707 7.51 13.19 -1.98
N ILE A 708 7.50 13.86 -0.83
CA ILE A 708 7.89 15.27 -0.74
C ILE A 708 9.40 15.44 -0.93
N GLN A 709 10.21 14.59 -0.31
CA GLN A 709 11.67 14.67 -0.41
C GLN A 709 12.13 14.51 -1.85
N ARG A 710 11.58 13.52 -2.57
CA ARG A 710 11.91 13.30 -3.99
C ARG A 710 11.52 14.51 -4.84
N ALA A 711 10.31 15.03 -4.66
CA ALA A 711 9.83 16.14 -5.46
C ALA A 711 10.61 17.45 -5.23
N ILE A 712 11.00 17.74 -3.99
CA ILE A 712 11.87 18.88 -3.67
C ILE A 712 13.26 18.68 -4.30
N ARG A 713 13.79 17.45 -4.32
CA ARG A 713 15.11 17.14 -4.89
C ARG A 713 15.13 17.27 -6.41
N GLU A 714 14.07 16.85 -7.10
CA GLU A 714 13.95 16.88 -8.56
C GLU A 714 13.65 18.30 -9.08
N SER A 715 13.21 19.21 -8.22
CA SER A 715 12.94 20.60 -8.60
C SER A 715 14.21 21.44 -8.71
N PRO A 716 14.47 22.12 -9.86
CA PRO A 716 15.62 23.02 -10.02
C PRO A 716 15.67 24.15 -8.98
N PHE A 717 14.50 24.59 -8.51
CA PHE A 717 14.37 25.65 -7.50
C PHE A 717 14.09 25.11 -6.09
N GLY A 718 14.04 23.78 -5.91
CA GLY A 718 13.67 23.16 -4.63
C GLY A 718 12.22 23.42 -4.23
N THR A 719 11.33 23.63 -5.21
CA THR A 719 9.91 23.96 -4.99
C THR A 719 8.97 23.07 -5.78
N THR A 720 7.76 22.88 -5.26
CA THR A 720 6.75 22.03 -5.90
C THR A 720 5.39 22.72 -5.87
N GLN A 721 4.75 22.86 -7.03
CA GLN A 721 3.34 23.32 -7.16
C GLN A 721 2.40 22.13 -7.11
#